data_AF-A0A6J1QL09-F1
#
_entry.id   AF-A0A6J1QL09-F1
#
_cell.length_a   1.000
_cell.length_b   1.000
_cell.length_c   1.000
_cell.angle_alpha   90.00
_cell.angle_beta   90.00
_cell.angle_gamma   90.00
#
_symmetry.space_group_name_H-M   'P 1'
#
loop_
_entity.id
_entity.type
_entity.pdbx_description
1 polymer ?
#
loop_
_entity_poly.entity_id
_entity_poly.type
_entity_poly.pdbx_seq_one_letter_code
_entity_poly.pdbx_strand_id
1 'polypeptide(L)'
;MNLGPAWQKGYTGKGVVVSILDDGIQTNHPDLALNYDHQASTDINDNDDDPMPRDNGDNKHGTRCAGEVAAVAFNQYCGVGVAYNASIGGVRMLDGPVNDAVEARALGLNPDHIDIYSASWGPEDDGKTVDGPGPLARRAFIYGVTSGRKGKGSIFVWASGNGGRHTDSCNCDGYTNSIFTLSISSATQGGYKPWYLEECSSTLASTYSSGTPGNDKSVATVDMDAKLRPDHICTVEHTGTSASAPLAAGIAALALEANPTLSWRDMQYLVVLTSRSEPLSNEPGWILNGVKRKVSHKFGYGLMDAGAMVNLAEQWTNVPPQHICKSDEINEERPIDPTYGYSLSAYMDVTGCAGSLNEVRFLEHVQCKVSLRFFPRGNLRLLLTSPMGTTSTLLFERPRDVLSSNFDDWPFLSVHFWGEKADGRWTLQIINAGNRHVNSPGILKKWQLIFYGTSTNPIRIRTRQFNPSYQGPYSGAASNLQASVATLDGSSAPILSNHLPGDVSSASAFDSPSAASSVQADGSLDTTRRILHDCDPQCDAQGCYGKGPTQCVGCKNYRLDNTCVSRCPPRSFPNQGGVCWPCHESCEICAGAGQDSCLSCAPAHLRVTDLAVCLQQCPEGYYENTENSTCVPCEANCASCQDRPDKCTSCEHHLVMHENKCYAACPPYTYETQDYNCAPCHPTCETCNGTADNQCIACRSGLFALNGTCRASCPAGYSADKKRRECVACPPGCATCSSLSCTSCIEGWSLNKKGLCAPESRSNCNTDQYYEEGQCKACHSSCETCAGSTEDHCISCPNPLLLQGKRCVSQCDDAFYSVVQPSRPVCVPCLHTCKSCVSRLNCTACQDGLQLQSGECRSSCAPGYYSDRGQCAKCYLSCKTCSGPRRDQCVTCPRGWQLAAGECHPECPEGFFKSNFGCQKCHHYCRTCKGEGPLECTSCPPHSMLEGGLCMECLGAQYYDSLTQLCKSCHSDCRRCTGPGKFSCAACSPPLHLDKLNNQCVPCCTGNEKGPQAEECCLCDPETGGCRNSSPAGKRRVPGTEFSANAAIPETYNNYGRSNNDSASLAVTAATTMAVAICLASIALFAMIFVALQAWSGRRETNMGYTQLAVKVEPSEDVDADDSTELMT
;
A
#
# COMPACT_ATOMS: atom_id res chain seq x y z
N MET A 1 -4.17 -21.08 21.85
CA MET A 1 -2.99 -20.86 20.99
C MET A 1 -1.98 -22.02 20.99
N ASN A 2 -1.85 -22.81 22.07
CA ASN A 2 -1.11 -24.09 22.06
C ASN A 2 0.33 -24.02 21.52
N LEU A 3 1.11 -23.04 22.00
CA LEU A 3 2.49 -22.79 21.57
C LEU A 3 3.48 -23.86 22.05
N GLY A 4 3.28 -24.37 23.27
CA GLY A 4 4.19 -25.33 23.92
C GLY A 4 4.56 -26.54 23.05
N PRO A 5 3.60 -27.26 22.43
CA PRO A 5 3.92 -28.37 21.53
C PRO A 5 4.74 -27.99 20.29
N ALA A 6 4.56 -26.78 19.73
CA ALA A 6 5.38 -26.30 18.61
C ALA A 6 6.83 -26.04 19.05
N TRP A 7 7.02 -25.35 20.18
CA TRP A 7 8.34 -25.10 20.76
C TRP A 7 9.05 -26.38 21.21
N GLN A 8 8.33 -27.35 21.78
CA GLN A 8 8.88 -28.67 22.16
C GLN A 8 9.38 -29.47 20.95
N LYS A 9 8.81 -29.23 19.76
CA LYS A 9 9.29 -29.79 18.49
C LYS A 9 10.50 -29.05 17.91
N GLY A 10 10.90 -27.93 18.50
CA GLY A 10 12.04 -27.12 18.08
C GLY A 10 11.71 -25.98 17.12
N TYR A 11 10.43 -25.75 16.79
CA TYR A 11 10.02 -24.63 15.95
C TYR A 11 9.86 -23.38 16.80
N THR A 12 10.61 -22.34 16.49
CA THR A 12 10.76 -21.11 17.28
C THR A 12 10.72 -19.84 16.42
N GLY A 13 10.44 -19.97 15.13
CA GLY A 13 10.44 -18.91 14.12
C GLY A 13 11.76 -18.77 13.36
N LYS A 14 12.72 -19.67 13.59
CA LYS A 14 14.11 -19.49 13.12
C LYS A 14 14.18 -19.42 11.60
N GLY A 15 14.82 -18.36 11.09
CA GLY A 15 15.03 -18.16 9.66
C GLY A 15 13.82 -17.63 8.90
N VAL A 16 12.75 -17.26 9.62
CA VAL A 16 11.60 -16.53 9.08
C VAL A 16 11.73 -15.06 9.43
N VAL A 17 11.38 -14.18 8.50
CA VAL A 17 11.47 -12.73 8.67
C VAL A 17 10.07 -12.12 8.73
N VAL A 18 9.76 -11.41 9.81
CA VAL A 18 8.47 -10.72 10.01
C VAL A 18 8.69 -9.21 10.04
N SER A 19 7.79 -8.44 9.45
CA SER A 19 7.81 -6.98 9.51
C SER A 19 6.47 -6.43 10.02
N ILE A 20 6.55 -5.49 10.97
CA ILE A 20 5.40 -4.79 11.54
C ILE A 20 5.18 -3.48 10.78
N LEU A 21 4.04 -3.34 10.09
CA LEU A 21 3.69 -2.13 9.34
C LEU A 21 2.87 -1.19 10.21
N ASP A 22 3.51 -0.20 10.86
CA ASP A 22 2.89 0.54 11.96
C ASP A 22 3.53 1.93 12.24
N ASP A 23 3.53 2.39 13.49
CA ASP A 23 4.10 3.66 13.97
C ASP A 23 5.63 3.63 14.24
N GLY A 24 6.26 2.50 13.95
CA GLY A 24 7.70 2.26 14.11
C GLY A 24 8.05 1.13 15.08
N ILE A 25 9.32 0.79 15.18
CA ILE A 25 9.84 -0.26 16.07
C ILE A 25 11.05 0.25 16.84
N GLN A 26 11.04 0.12 18.16
CA GLN A 26 12.18 0.48 18.99
C GLN A 26 13.33 -0.53 18.80
N THR A 27 14.21 -0.24 17.84
CA THR A 27 15.29 -1.14 17.37
C THR A 27 16.29 -1.52 18.45
N ASN A 28 16.50 -0.63 19.44
CA ASN A 28 17.41 -0.82 20.56
C ASN A 28 16.76 -1.43 21.82
N HIS A 29 15.49 -1.83 21.76
CA HIS A 29 14.81 -2.44 22.89
C HIS A 29 15.52 -3.75 23.29
N PRO A 30 15.86 -3.98 24.58
CA PRO A 30 16.69 -5.13 24.99
C PRO A 30 16.08 -6.49 24.63
N ASP A 31 14.75 -6.52 24.53
CA ASP A 31 13.98 -7.72 24.18
C ASP A 31 13.72 -7.87 22.66
N LEU A 32 14.17 -6.92 21.83
CA LEU A 32 14.04 -6.97 20.36
C LEU A 32 15.38 -6.92 19.64
N ALA A 33 16.38 -6.23 20.20
CA ALA A 33 17.62 -5.87 19.53
C ALA A 33 18.41 -7.06 18.95
N LEU A 34 18.31 -8.26 19.55
CA LEU A 34 18.96 -9.46 19.03
C LEU A 34 18.27 -10.00 17.77
N ASN A 35 16.95 -9.86 17.68
CA ASN A 35 16.13 -10.33 16.58
C ASN A 35 15.86 -9.23 15.53
N TYR A 36 16.23 -7.98 15.81
CA TYR A 36 15.99 -6.86 14.91
C TYR A 36 16.69 -7.04 13.55
N ASP A 37 15.95 -6.79 12.48
CA ASP A 37 16.42 -6.88 11.10
C ASP A 37 16.18 -5.59 10.31
N HIS A 38 17.28 -4.91 10.00
CA HIS A 38 17.28 -3.69 9.19
C HIS A 38 16.74 -3.90 7.76
N GLN A 39 16.91 -5.08 7.16
CA GLN A 39 16.36 -5.36 5.83
C GLN A 39 14.85 -5.60 5.85
N ALA A 40 14.27 -5.81 7.02
CA ALA A 40 12.83 -5.91 7.22
C ALA A 40 12.22 -4.58 7.69
N SER A 41 12.98 -3.49 7.61
CA SER A 41 12.66 -2.21 8.24
C SER A 41 12.91 -1.01 7.33
N THR A 42 12.14 0.05 7.50
CA THR A 42 12.35 1.36 6.86
C THR A 42 11.46 2.41 7.53
N ASP A 43 11.79 3.68 7.37
CA ASP A 43 10.93 4.80 7.72
C ASP A 43 10.39 5.47 6.46
N ILE A 44 9.09 5.33 6.23
CA ILE A 44 8.42 5.96 5.08
C ILE A 44 8.00 7.40 5.41
N ASN A 45 7.68 7.68 6.68
CA ASN A 45 7.22 9.00 7.11
C ASN A 45 8.34 10.05 6.97
N ASP A 46 9.57 9.71 7.37
CA ASP A 46 10.74 10.59 7.29
C ASP A 46 11.69 10.23 6.13
N ASN A 47 11.39 9.15 5.40
CA ASN A 47 12.09 8.69 4.20
C ASN A 47 13.57 8.36 4.46
N ASP A 48 13.81 7.51 5.46
CA ASP A 48 15.11 6.94 5.80
C ASP A 48 14.98 5.44 6.17
N ASP A 49 16.06 4.83 6.63
CA ASP A 49 16.12 3.39 6.92
C ASP A 49 15.94 3.06 8.42
N ASP A 50 15.75 4.07 9.29
CA ASP A 50 15.65 3.90 10.74
C ASP A 50 14.19 4.00 11.22
N PRO A 51 13.51 2.87 11.50
CA PRO A 51 12.10 2.88 11.88
C PRO A 51 11.87 3.27 13.36
N MET A 52 12.84 3.89 14.03
CA MET A 52 12.75 4.27 15.44
C MET A 52 11.53 5.19 15.69
N PRO A 53 10.63 4.84 16.62
CA PRO A 53 9.48 5.67 16.94
C PRO A 53 9.88 7.03 17.51
N ARG A 54 9.11 8.08 17.20
CA ARG A 54 9.28 9.38 17.86
C ARG A 54 8.76 9.31 19.30
N ASP A 55 9.53 9.87 20.25
CA ASP A 55 9.17 9.95 21.66
C ASP A 55 8.16 11.08 21.95
N ASN A 56 6.93 10.92 21.46
CA ASN A 56 5.80 11.85 21.67
C ASN A 56 4.70 11.28 22.59
N GLY A 57 4.85 10.03 23.05
CA GLY A 57 3.89 9.31 23.91
C GLY A 57 2.83 8.48 23.17
N ASP A 58 2.69 8.68 21.86
CA ASP A 58 1.69 8.02 21.02
C ASP A 58 2.27 6.82 20.24
N ASN A 59 3.54 6.92 19.79
CA ASN A 59 4.17 5.90 18.92
C ASN A 59 4.78 4.72 19.68
N LYS A 60 3.93 3.88 20.28
CA LYS A 60 4.34 2.67 21.01
C LYS A 60 3.75 1.38 20.43
N HIS A 61 2.85 1.51 19.48
CA HIS A 61 2.00 0.42 19.03
C HIS A 61 2.79 -0.63 18.24
N GLY A 62 3.60 -0.22 17.27
CA GLY A 62 4.44 -1.12 16.47
C GLY A 62 5.50 -1.85 17.29
N THR A 63 6.07 -1.19 18.31
CA THR A 63 7.01 -1.80 19.25
C THR A 63 6.34 -2.92 20.07
N ARG A 64 5.13 -2.68 20.59
CA ARG A 64 4.33 -3.69 21.30
C ARG A 64 4.02 -4.90 20.41
N CYS A 65 3.57 -4.66 19.18
CA CYS A 65 3.29 -5.69 18.18
C CYS A 65 4.53 -6.53 17.86
N ALA A 66 5.70 -5.90 17.71
CA ALA A 66 6.96 -6.60 17.43
C ALA A 66 7.35 -7.57 18.54
N GLY A 67 7.14 -7.18 19.81
CA GLY A 67 7.42 -8.06 20.96
C GLY A 67 6.53 -9.29 21.01
N GLU A 68 5.27 -9.19 20.60
CA GLU A 68 4.36 -10.34 20.55
C GLU A 68 4.83 -11.40 19.55
N VAL A 69 5.42 -10.96 18.44
CA VAL A 69 6.00 -11.87 17.44
C VAL A 69 7.32 -12.44 17.93
N ALA A 70 8.29 -11.59 18.29
CA ALA A 70 9.70 -11.98 18.34
C ALA A 70 10.48 -11.40 19.54
N ALA A 71 9.82 -11.09 20.65
CA ALA A 71 10.54 -10.82 21.89
C ALA A 71 11.46 -11.99 22.27
N VAL A 72 12.70 -11.69 22.65
CA VAL A 72 13.78 -12.67 22.85
C VAL A 72 13.51 -13.53 24.08
N ALA A 73 13.54 -14.85 23.92
CA ALA A 73 13.36 -15.76 25.04
C ALA A 73 14.60 -15.80 25.96
N PHE A 74 14.36 -16.02 27.26
CA PHE A 74 15.39 -16.36 28.26
C PHE A 74 16.48 -15.29 28.50
N ASN A 75 16.19 -14.01 28.24
CA ASN A 75 17.11 -12.89 28.43
C ASN A 75 16.87 -12.05 29.70
N GLN A 76 15.90 -12.45 30.55
CA GLN A 76 15.47 -11.75 31.78
C GLN A 76 14.74 -10.41 31.58
N TYR A 77 14.37 -10.05 30.35
CA TYR A 77 13.52 -8.89 30.07
C TYR A 77 12.10 -9.34 29.75
N CYS A 78 11.13 -8.48 30.06
CA CYS A 78 9.70 -8.60 29.76
C CYS A 78 9.12 -10.02 29.69
N GLY A 79 9.04 -10.59 28.49
CA GLY A 79 8.28 -11.80 28.18
C GLY A 79 8.95 -12.68 27.13
N VAL A 80 8.16 -13.20 26.18
CA VAL A 80 8.66 -14.00 25.08
C VAL A 80 7.73 -13.87 23.88
N GLY A 81 8.30 -13.70 22.69
CA GLY A 81 7.55 -13.68 21.45
C GLY A 81 7.06 -15.09 21.07
N VAL A 82 5.97 -15.17 20.33
CA VAL A 82 5.47 -16.45 19.80
C VAL A 82 6.54 -17.18 18.98
N ALA A 83 7.27 -16.42 18.17
CA ALA A 83 8.36 -16.83 17.30
C ALA A 83 9.66 -16.14 17.75
N TYR A 84 10.08 -16.39 18.99
CA TYR A 84 11.19 -15.71 19.67
C TYR A 84 12.59 -15.85 19.03
N ASN A 85 12.75 -16.64 17.97
CA ASN A 85 13.97 -16.73 17.15
C ASN A 85 13.77 -16.25 15.69
N ALA A 86 12.61 -15.68 15.36
CA ALA A 86 12.38 -15.04 14.08
C ALA A 86 13.10 -13.69 14.01
N SER A 87 13.48 -13.29 12.80
CA SER A 87 13.91 -11.92 12.55
C SER A 87 12.70 -11.00 12.56
N ILE A 88 12.82 -9.82 13.17
CA ILE A 88 11.74 -8.84 13.29
C ILE A 88 12.19 -7.46 12.79
N GLY A 89 11.43 -6.88 11.88
CA GLY A 89 11.59 -5.50 11.45
C GLY A 89 10.34 -4.68 11.68
N GLY A 90 10.40 -3.40 11.32
CA GLY A 90 9.26 -2.50 11.40
C GLY A 90 9.33 -1.43 10.34
N VAL A 91 8.17 -1.08 9.81
CA VAL A 91 7.98 0.00 8.85
C VAL A 91 7.23 1.12 9.54
N ARG A 92 7.91 2.24 9.76
CA ARG A 92 7.29 3.45 10.30
C ARG A 92 6.54 4.16 9.17
N MET A 93 5.22 4.04 9.18
CA MET A 93 4.33 4.58 8.14
C MET A 93 3.08 5.28 8.70
N LEU A 94 2.68 5.00 9.95
CA LEU A 94 1.50 5.61 10.59
C LEU A 94 1.77 6.93 11.33
N ASP A 95 3.03 7.31 11.54
CA ASP A 95 3.39 8.56 12.24
C ASP A 95 3.52 9.75 11.27
N GLY A 96 2.49 9.90 10.43
CA GLY A 96 2.42 10.91 9.36
C GLY A 96 1.20 10.73 8.46
N PRO A 97 1.05 11.57 7.42
CA PRO A 97 -0.06 11.43 6.47
C PRO A 97 0.06 10.10 5.72
N VAL A 98 -0.94 9.25 5.88
CA VAL A 98 -1.06 7.97 5.18
C VAL A 98 -1.86 8.18 3.90
N ASN A 99 -1.31 7.75 2.76
CA ASN A 99 -1.97 7.74 1.46
C ASN A 99 -1.62 6.45 0.72
N ASP A 100 -2.27 6.21 -0.42
CA ASP A 100 -2.11 4.99 -1.22
C ASP A 100 -0.64 4.67 -1.58
N ALA A 101 0.20 5.67 -1.83
CA ALA A 101 1.61 5.46 -2.13
C ALA A 101 2.44 5.03 -0.91
N VAL A 102 2.14 5.59 0.27
CA VAL A 102 2.76 5.20 1.55
C VAL A 102 2.43 3.74 1.87
N GLU A 103 1.16 3.38 1.75
CA GLU A 103 0.69 2.00 1.97
C GLU A 103 1.32 1.03 0.99
N ALA A 104 1.32 1.35 -0.31
CA ALA A 104 1.92 0.50 -1.34
C ALA A 104 3.41 0.28 -1.11
N ARG A 105 4.14 1.31 -0.69
CA ARG A 105 5.58 1.20 -0.36
C ARG A 105 5.81 0.34 0.88
N ALA A 106 4.95 0.45 1.90
CA ALA A 106 5.03 -0.38 3.10
C ALA A 106 4.78 -1.86 2.76
N LEU A 107 3.70 -2.14 2.03
CA LEU A 107 3.31 -3.49 1.59
C LEU A 107 4.33 -4.12 0.62
N GLY A 108 5.01 -3.30 -0.17
CA GLY A 108 6.01 -3.71 -1.16
C GLY A 108 7.46 -3.71 -0.68
N LEU A 109 7.72 -3.50 0.62
CA LEU A 109 9.08 -3.46 1.15
C LEU A 109 9.73 -4.84 1.08
N ASN A 110 10.84 -4.98 0.36
CA ASN A 110 11.72 -6.15 0.34
C ASN A 110 11.00 -7.52 0.34
N PRO A 111 10.09 -7.80 -0.62
CA PRO A 111 9.21 -8.96 -0.57
C PRO A 111 9.90 -10.31 -0.80
N ASP A 112 11.16 -10.32 -1.26
CA ASP A 112 11.98 -11.54 -1.33
C ASP A 112 12.76 -11.84 -0.06
N HIS A 113 12.83 -10.88 0.87
CA HIS A 113 13.47 -11.01 2.19
C HIS A 113 12.44 -11.19 3.30
N ILE A 114 11.38 -10.38 3.31
CA ILE A 114 10.31 -10.43 4.32
C ILE A 114 9.32 -11.55 3.97
N ASP A 115 9.06 -12.45 4.91
CA ASP A 115 8.10 -13.53 4.73
C ASP A 115 6.68 -13.11 5.11
N ILE A 116 6.55 -12.41 6.24
CA ILE A 116 5.26 -12.09 6.86
C ILE A 116 5.19 -10.59 7.16
N TYR A 117 4.10 -9.97 6.75
CA TYR A 117 3.77 -8.59 7.09
C TYR A 117 2.59 -8.61 8.05
N SER A 118 2.72 -7.94 9.20
CA SER A 118 1.65 -7.79 10.17
C SER A 118 1.20 -6.33 10.18
N ALA A 119 -0.09 -6.10 10.00
CA ALA A 119 -0.68 -4.77 9.99
C ALA A 119 -1.99 -4.76 10.79
N SER A 120 -2.27 -3.62 11.42
CA SER A 120 -3.44 -3.42 12.27
C SER A 120 -4.09 -2.06 12.04
N TRP A 121 -3.99 -1.55 10.82
CA TRP A 121 -4.56 -0.29 10.35
C TRP A 121 -5.54 -0.54 9.18
N GLY A 122 -6.39 0.44 8.91
CA GLY A 122 -7.44 0.38 7.90
C GLY A 122 -8.24 1.69 7.91
N PRO A 123 -9.45 1.71 7.32
CA PRO A 123 -10.38 2.81 7.44
C PRO A 123 -10.76 3.09 8.89
N GLU A 124 -11.43 4.22 9.14
CA GLU A 124 -11.88 4.56 10.49
C GLU A 124 -12.98 3.59 10.97
N ASP A 125 -12.75 2.96 12.12
CA ASP A 125 -13.64 1.97 12.78
C ASP A 125 -14.90 2.59 13.43
N ASP A 126 -15.59 3.47 12.72
CA ASP A 126 -16.63 4.35 13.24
C ASP A 126 -18.07 3.83 13.04
N GLY A 127 -18.24 2.68 12.39
CA GLY A 127 -19.55 2.10 12.06
C GLY A 127 -20.27 2.82 10.91
N LYS A 128 -19.59 3.65 10.12
CA LYS A 128 -20.17 4.37 8.97
C LYS A 128 -19.27 4.34 7.72
N THR A 129 -17.95 4.23 7.87
CA THR A 129 -17.00 4.28 6.77
C THR A 129 -17.03 3.02 5.91
N VAL A 130 -16.86 3.15 4.60
CA VAL A 130 -16.66 2.05 3.66
C VAL A 130 -15.52 2.48 2.76
N ASP A 131 -14.35 1.87 2.94
CA ASP A 131 -13.15 2.25 2.22
C ASP A 131 -12.15 1.09 2.19
N GLY A 132 -11.12 1.18 1.36
CA GLY A 132 -10.17 0.10 1.18
C GLY A 132 -8.90 0.52 0.44
N PRO A 133 -8.03 -0.44 0.08
CA PRO A 133 -6.77 -0.12 -0.56
C PRO A 133 -6.98 0.58 -1.90
N GLY A 134 -6.26 1.68 -2.08
CA GLY A 134 -6.19 2.37 -3.36
C GLY A 134 -5.49 1.54 -4.44
N PRO A 135 -5.41 2.05 -5.68
CA PRO A 135 -4.86 1.31 -6.82
C PRO A 135 -3.39 0.88 -6.65
N LEU A 136 -2.57 1.62 -5.91
CA LEU A 136 -1.17 1.26 -5.66
C LEU A 136 -1.07 0.19 -4.57
N ALA A 137 -1.77 0.35 -3.45
CA ALA A 137 -1.78 -0.63 -2.36
C ALA A 137 -2.34 -1.97 -2.84
N ARG A 138 -3.40 -1.96 -3.66
CA ARG A 138 -3.94 -3.16 -4.30
C ARG A 138 -2.93 -3.85 -5.22
N ARG A 139 -2.16 -3.07 -5.99
CA ARG A 139 -1.06 -3.61 -6.81
C ARG A 139 0.06 -4.20 -5.95
N ALA A 140 0.39 -3.56 -4.82
CA ALA A 140 1.39 -4.07 -3.88
C ALA A 140 0.95 -5.40 -3.25
N PHE A 141 -0.31 -5.56 -2.87
CA PHE A 141 -0.85 -6.86 -2.43
C PHE A 141 -0.69 -7.93 -3.51
N ILE A 142 -1.12 -7.65 -4.74
CA ILE A 142 -1.03 -8.60 -5.87
C ILE A 142 0.44 -8.97 -6.13
N TYR A 143 1.34 -7.99 -6.17
CA TYR A 143 2.77 -8.24 -6.37
C TYR A 143 3.35 -9.07 -5.22
N GLY A 144 3.01 -8.74 -3.97
CA GLY A 144 3.41 -9.49 -2.78
C GLY A 144 3.00 -10.95 -2.85
N VAL A 145 1.73 -11.25 -3.12
CA VAL A 145 1.25 -12.65 -3.14
C VAL A 145 1.65 -13.44 -4.39
N THR A 146 2.01 -12.78 -5.49
CA THR A 146 2.42 -13.47 -6.73
C THR A 146 3.94 -13.64 -6.84
N SER A 147 4.71 -12.65 -6.39
CA SER A 147 6.16 -12.56 -6.63
C SER A 147 6.97 -12.65 -5.35
N GLY A 148 6.42 -12.21 -4.22
CA GLY A 148 7.09 -12.26 -2.91
C GLY A 148 7.50 -13.67 -2.50
N ARG A 149 8.52 -13.75 -1.64
CA ARG A 149 9.12 -14.99 -1.16
C ARG A 149 9.53 -15.91 -2.31
N LYS A 150 10.11 -15.33 -3.38
CA LYS A 150 10.55 -16.05 -4.59
C LYS A 150 9.40 -16.79 -5.28
N GLY A 151 8.25 -16.12 -5.42
CA GLY A 151 7.05 -16.64 -6.09
C GLY A 151 6.13 -17.52 -5.23
N LYS A 152 6.39 -17.65 -3.92
CA LYS A 152 5.48 -18.34 -2.98
C LYS A 152 4.36 -17.43 -2.47
N GLY A 153 4.58 -16.13 -2.55
CA GLY A 153 3.69 -15.08 -2.07
C GLY A 153 3.93 -14.71 -0.62
N SER A 154 4.07 -13.40 -0.39
CA SER A 154 4.08 -12.77 0.94
C SER A 154 2.82 -13.10 1.73
N ILE A 155 2.96 -13.26 3.04
CA ILE A 155 1.85 -13.51 3.94
C ILE A 155 1.47 -12.20 4.64
N PHE A 156 0.32 -11.64 4.31
CA PHE A 156 -0.20 -10.44 4.96
C PHE A 156 -1.17 -10.84 6.07
N VAL A 157 -0.85 -10.57 7.32
CA VAL A 157 -1.71 -10.82 8.49
C VAL A 157 -2.32 -9.49 8.91
N TRP A 158 -3.64 -9.46 9.08
CA TRP A 158 -4.38 -8.21 9.29
C TRP A 158 -5.30 -8.31 10.50
N ALA A 159 -5.35 -7.27 11.32
CA ALA A 159 -6.36 -7.17 12.37
C ALA A 159 -7.74 -6.88 11.76
N SER A 160 -8.80 -7.47 12.31
CA SER A 160 -10.15 -7.31 11.77
C SER A 160 -10.88 -6.01 12.17
N GLY A 161 -10.22 -5.03 12.79
CA GLY A 161 -10.83 -3.77 13.24
C GLY A 161 -11.32 -3.76 14.71
N ASN A 162 -11.54 -2.56 15.26
CA ASN A 162 -11.91 -2.28 16.66
C ASN A 162 -13.27 -1.56 16.81
N GLY A 163 -14.07 -1.50 15.74
CA GLY A 163 -15.35 -0.79 15.64
C GLY A 163 -16.55 -1.47 16.28
N GLY A 164 -16.37 -2.55 17.06
CA GLY A 164 -17.46 -3.32 17.66
C GLY A 164 -18.41 -2.47 18.53
N ARG A 165 -17.88 -1.48 19.28
CA ARG A 165 -18.70 -0.52 20.07
C ARG A 165 -19.56 0.38 19.19
N HIS A 166 -19.16 0.55 17.95
CA HIS A 166 -19.81 1.39 16.95
C HIS A 166 -20.67 0.56 16.00
N THR A 167 -20.84 -0.74 16.30
CA THR A 167 -21.60 -1.69 15.47
C THR A 167 -21.10 -1.67 14.03
N ASP A 168 -19.78 -1.66 13.87
CA ASP A 168 -19.15 -1.76 12.55
C ASP A 168 -19.11 -3.20 12.05
N SER A 169 -18.83 -3.34 10.76
CA SER A 169 -18.78 -4.61 10.05
C SER A 169 -17.54 -4.62 9.16
N CYS A 170 -16.54 -5.41 9.53
CA CYS A 170 -15.24 -5.44 8.88
C CYS A 170 -15.25 -5.79 7.37
N ASN A 171 -16.34 -6.30 6.80
CA ASN A 171 -16.47 -6.36 5.33
C ASN A 171 -16.59 -4.98 4.64
N CYS A 172 -16.75 -3.90 5.41
CA CYS A 172 -16.68 -2.51 4.94
C CYS A 172 -15.25 -1.94 4.95
N ASP A 173 -14.29 -2.67 5.53
CA ASP A 173 -12.86 -2.40 5.42
C ASP A 173 -12.27 -3.28 4.30
N GLY A 174 -11.81 -2.65 3.22
CA GLY A 174 -11.25 -3.32 2.05
C GLY A 174 -9.91 -4.03 2.28
N TYR A 175 -9.18 -3.74 3.37
CA TYR A 175 -7.92 -4.42 3.70
C TYR A 175 -8.20 -5.78 4.34
N THR A 176 -9.07 -5.83 5.37
CA THR A 176 -9.51 -7.10 5.97
C THR A 176 -10.46 -7.90 5.07
N ASN A 177 -11.22 -7.23 4.19
CA ASN A 177 -12.10 -7.86 3.18
C ASN A 177 -11.35 -8.31 1.90
N SER A 178 -10.02 -8.27 1.91
CA SER A 178 -9.17 -8.75 0.80
C SER A 178 -8.92 -10.26 0.90
N ILE A 179 -8.89 -10.96 -0.25
CA ILE A 179 -8.48 -12.38 -0.26
C ILE A 179 -7.00 -12.56 0.07
N PHE A 180 -6.19 -11.52 -0.13
CA PHE A 180 -4.74 -11.54 0.03
C PHE A 180 -4.30 -11.41 1.48
N THR A 181 -5.20 -10.96 2.36
CA THR A 181 -4.95 -10.81 3.78
C THR A 181 -5.50 -12.00 4.56
N LEU A 182 -4.77 -12.36 5.60
CA LEU A 182 -5.18 -13.32 6.61
C LEU A 182 -5.78 -12.50 7.76
N SER A 183 -7.09 -12.25 7.67
CA SER A 183 -7.83 -11.47 8.67
C SER A 183 -8.00 -12.23 9.99
N ILE A 184 -7.58 -11.61 11.08
CA ILE A 184 -7.54 -12.17 12.43
C ILE A 184 -8.36 -11.30 13.38
N SER A 185 -9.29 -11.94 14.07
CA SER A 185 -10.06 -11.33 15.15
C SER A 185 -9.57 -11.74 16.54
N SER A 186 -10.28 -11.29 17.58
CA SER A 186 -9.88 -11.48 18.98
C SER A 186 -10.86 -12.33 19.78
N ALA A 187 -10.31 -13.12 20.70
CA ALA A 187 -11.07 -13.70 21.81
C ALA A 187 -10.56 -13.19 23.15
N THR A 188 -11.44 -13.01 24.12
CA THR A 188 -11.03 -12.73 25.50
C THR A 188 -10.39 -13.96 26.14
N GLN A 189 -9.75 -13.79 27.30
CA GLN A 189 -9.22 -14.89 28.09
C GLN A 189 -10.29 -15.95 28.42
N GLY A 190 -11.53 -15.51 28.69
CA GLY A 190 -12.68 -16.40 28.93
C GLY A 190 -13.26 -17.08 27.69
N GLY A 191 -12.77 -16.77 26.49
CA GLY A 191 -13.28 -17.33 25.23
C GLY A 191 -14.56 -16.66 24.74
N TYR A 192 -14.78 -15.39 25.08
CA TYR A 192 -15.94 -14.59 24.68
C TYR A 192 -15.59 -13.55 23.61
N LYS A 193 -16.61 -12.97 22.98
CA LYS A 193 -16.44 -11.82 22.08
C LYS A 193 -16.01 -10.57 22.88
N PRO A 194 -14.87 -9.93 22.57
CA PRO A 194 -14.53 -8.63 23.17
C PRO A 194 -15.41 -7.50 22.62
N TRP A 195 -15.58 -6.43 23.42
CA TRP A 195 -16.49 -5.33 23.12
C TRP A 195 -16.12 -4.51 21.86
N TYR A 196 -14.85 -4.52 21.47
CA TYR A 196 -14.33 -3.84 20.29
C TYR A 196 -14.39 -4.70 19.01
N LEU A 197 -14.69 -6.00 19.10
CA LEU A 197 -14.65 -6.90 17.95
C LEU A 197 -15.70 -6.54 16.90
N GLU A 198 -15.26 -6.43 15.66
CA GLU A 198 -16.10 -6.35 14.47
C GLU A 198 -16.44 -7.73 13.91
N GLU A 199 -17.70 -7.91 13.50
CA GLU A 199 -18.19 -9.17 12.95
C GLU A 199 -18.24 -9.08 11.43
N CYS A 200 -17.66 -10.05 10.73
CA CYS A 200 -17.79 -10.15 9.28
C CYS A 200 -17.44 -11.54 8.76
N SER A 201 -17.76 -11.80 7.50
CA SER A 201 -17.51 -13.11 6.88
C SER A 201 -16.12 -13.27 6.26
N SER A 202 -15.29 -12.21 6.24
CA SER A 202 -13.91 -12.25 5.75
C SER A 202 -12.91 -12.74 6.80
N THR A 203 -13.24 -12.65 8.10
CA THR A 203 -12.39 -13.14 9.20
C THR A 203 -12.10 -14.63 9.07
N LEU A 204 -10.81 -15.00 9.05
CA LEU A 204 -10.40 -16.40 8.87
C LEU A 204 -10.29 -17.14 10.20
N ALA A 205 -9.74 -16.51 11.24
CA ALA A 205 -9.53 -17.11 12.56
C ALA A 205 -9.42 -16.05 13.66
N SER A 206 -9.10 -16.49 14.88
CA SER A 206 -8.83 -15.60 16.01
C SER A 206 -7.64 -16.04 16.84
N THR A 207 -7.04 -15.07 17.52
CA THR A 207 -6.08 -15.29 18.61
C THR A 207 -6.61 -14.60 19.88
N TYR A 208 -5.91 -14.77 21.00
CA TYR A 208 -6.31 -14.06 22.22
C TYR A 208 -5.93 -12.58 22.13
N SER A 209 -6.66 -11.74 22.86
CA SER A 209 -6.30 -10.36 23.15
C SER A 209 -6.95 -9.97 24.48
N SER A 210 -7.08 -8.66 24.74
CA SER A 210 -7.79 -8.09 25.87
C SER A 210 -9.28 -8.42 25.88
N GLY A 211 -9.92 -8.19 27.02
CA GLY A 211 -11.36 -8.37 27.19
C GLY A 211 -11.98 -7.32 28.09
N THR A 212 -12.85 -7.75 28.99
CA THR A 212 -13.51 -6.86 29.94
C THR A 212 -12.49 -6.36 30.98
N PRO A 213 -12.25 -5.04 31.09
CA PRO A 213 -11.30 -4.50 32.06
C PRO A 213 -11.61 -4.98 33.49
N GLY A 214 -10.59 -5.49 34.19
CA GLY A 214 -10.70 -6.00 35.55
C GLY A 214 -11.14 -7.48 35.68
N ASN A 215 -11.71 -8.07 34.62
CA ASN A 215 -12.11 -9.49 34.60
C ASN A 215 -11.18 -10.33 33.73
N ASP A 216 -10.86 -9.85 32.52
CA ASP A 216 -9.96 -10.52 31.59
C ASP A 216 -8.56 -9.90 31.66
N LYS A 217 -7.53 -10.73 31.44
CA LYS A 217 -6.17 -10.24 31.24
C LYS A 217 -5.98 -9.69 29.82
N SER A 218 -5.10 -8.71 29.69
CA SER A 218 -4.65 -8.13 28.42
C SER A 218 -3.34 -8.78 27.95
N VAL A 219 -2.82 -8.38 26.78
CA VAL A 219 -1.59 -8.96 26.24
C VAL A 219 -0.36 -8.35 26.90
N ALA A 220 0.57 -9.23 27.30
CA ALA A 220 1.86 -8.86 27.84
C ALA A 220 2.92 -8.87 26.74
N THR A 221 3.62 -7.76 26.57
CA THR A 221 4.65 -7.56 25.54
C THR A 221 5.62 -6.46 25.95
N VAL A 222 6.59 -6.17 25.10
CA VAL A 222 7.51 -5.03 25.21
C VAL A 222 6.76 -3.70 25.04
N ASP A 223 7.30 -2.60 25.54
CA ASP A 223 6.73 -1.27 25.37
C ASP A 223 7.81 -0.27 24.93
N MET A 224 7.40 0.83 24.31
CA MET A 224 8.33 1.87 23.87
C MET A 224 8.72 2.76 25.05
N ASP A 225 10.02 2.84 25.34
CA ASP A 225 10.58 3.84 26.26
C ASP A 225 11.95 4.30 25.75
N ALA A 226 12.05 5.56 25.32
CA ALA A 226 13.28 6.12 24.76
C ALA A 226 14.46 6.10 25.74
N LYS A 227 14.20 6.06 27.06
CA LYS A 227 15.21 6.01 28.12
C LYS A 227 15.57 4.59 28.58
N LEU A 228 14.92 3.56 28.02
CA LEU A 228 15.09 2.15 28.38
C LEU A 228 15.00 1.89 29.90
N ARG A 229 14.05 2.56 30.57
CA ARG A 229 13.81 2.39 32.01
C ARG A 229 13.25 0.99 32.28
N PRO A 230 13.89 0.17 33.14
CA PRO A 230 13.50 -1.23 33.32
C PRO A 230 12.04 -1.49 33.73
N ASP A 231 11.38 -0.52 34.36
CA ASP A 231 10.00 -0.57 34.81
C ASP A 231 8.97 -0.08 33.77
N HIS A 232 9.42 0.50 32.64
CA HIS A 232 8.55 1.07 31.59
C HIS A 232 8.71 0.38 30.23
N ILE A 233 9.75 -0.43 30.04
CA ILE A 233 10.02 -1.16 28.77
C ILE A 233 9.11 -2.39 28.56
N CYS A 234 8.23 -2.71 29.50
CA CYS A 234 7.30 -3.81 29.39
C CYS A 234 5.88 -3.34 29.70
N THR A 235 4.90 -3.90 29.00
CA THR A 235 3.48 -3.65 29.26
C THR A 235 2.71 -4.95 29.43
N VAL A 236 1.65 -4.91 30.23
CA VAL A 236 0.64 -5.97 30.38
C VAL A 236 -0.75 -5.49 29.95
N GLU A 237 -0.81 -4.33 29.30
CA GLU A 237 -2.03 -3.60 28.97
C GLU A 237 -2.18 -3.37 27.47
N HIS A 238 -1.57 -4.20 26.62
CA HIS A 238 -1.83 -4.13 25.17
C HIS A 238 -3.19 -4.77 24.84
N THR A 239 -3.98 -4.11 24.00
CA THR A 239 -5.41 -4.37 23.79
C THR A 239 -5.81 -4.24 22.32
N GLY A 240 -7.03 -4.69 21.99
CA GLY A 240 -7.60 -4.53 20.64
C GLY A 240 -7.30 -5.72 19.72
N THR A 241 -7.95 -5.75 18.56
CA THR A 241 -7.63 -6.72 17.49
C THR A 241 -6.19 -6.55 16.97
N SER A 242 -5.62 -5.36 17.18
CA SER A 242 -4.25 -5.04 16.84
C SER A 242 -3.20 -5.87 17.58
N ALA A 243 -3.51 -6.40 18.78
CA ALA A 243 -2.65 -7.36 19.49
C ALA A 243 -2.88 -8.81 19.00
N SER A 244 -4.04 -9.09 18.38
CA SER A 244 -4.33 -10.43 17.88
C SER A 244 -3.57 -10.77 16.58
N ALA A 245 -3.42 -9.80 15.67
CA ALA A 245 -2.73 -10.02 14.39
C ALA A 245 -1.23 -10.38 14.56
N PRO A 246 -0.43 -9.70 15.41
CA PRO A 246 0.96 -10.07 15.67
C PRO A 246 1.12 -11.49 16.24
N LEU A 247 0.25 -11.88 17.17
CA LEU A 247 0.25 -13.26 17.70
C LEU A 247 0.01 -14.29 16.58
N ALA A 248 -0.90 -14.00 15.64
CA ALA A 248 -1.14 -14.85 14.48
C ALA A 248 0.06 -14.86 13.50
N ALA A 249 0.70 -13.72 13.27
CA ALA A 249 1.93 -13.62 12.47
C ALA A 249 3.06 -14.48 13.06
N GLY A 250 3.21 -14.47 14.39
CA GLY A 250 4.14 -15.36 15.09
C GLY A 250 3.80 -16.84 14.89
N ILE A 251 2.54 -17.24 14.99
CA ILE A 251 2.12 -18.63 14.73
C ILE A 251 2.39 -19.04 13.28
N ALA A 252 2.13 -18.13 12.33
CA ALA A 252 2.45 -18.35 10.92
C ALA A 252 3.96 -18.50 10.69
N ALA A 253 4.80 -17.77 11.43
CA ALA A 253 6.25 -17.93 11.38
C ALA A 253 6.71 -19.32 11.86
N LEU A 254 6.09 -19.86 12.92
CA LEU A 254 6.36 -21.24 13.36
C LEU A 254 6.00 -22.27 12.28
N ALA A 255 4.88 -22.09 11.59
CA ALA A 255 4.46 -22.96 10.50
C ALA A 255 5.37 -22.84 9.26
N LEU A 256 5.87 -21.63 8.95
CA LEU A 256 6.83 -21.42 7.87
C LEU A 256 8.20 -22.03 8.16
N GLU A 257 8.67 -22.00 9.40
CA GLU A 257 9.89 -22.72 9.78
C GLU A 257 9.71 -24.23 9.59
N ALA A 258 8.54 -24.76 9.94
CA ALA A 258 8.20 -26.17 9.73
C ALA A 258 8.14 -26.56 8.25
N ASN A 259 7.68 -25.65 7.39
CA ASN A 259 7.66 -25.87 5.95
C ASN A 259 7.87 -24.55 5.17
N PRO A 260 9.12 -24.25 4.77
CA PRO A 260 9.43 -23.02 4.05
C PRO A 260 8.86 -22.97 2.63
N THR A 261 8.26 -24.06 2.13
CA THR A 261 7.67 -24.13 0.78
C THR A 261 6.22 -23.69 0.73
N LEU A 262 5.57 -23.47 1.88
CA LEU A 262 4.19 -23.01 1.95
C LEU A 262 4.00 -21.68 1.20
N SER A 263 3.01 -21.65 0.31
CA SER A 263 2.52 -20.42 -0.30
C SER A 263 1.60 -19.64 0.65
N TRP A 264 1.26 -18.40 0.28
CA TRP A 264 0.29 -17.60 1.01
C TRP A 264 -1.07 -18.29 1.17
N ARG A 265 -1.54 -19.00 0.12
CA ARG A 265 -2.78 -19.80 0.17
C ARG A 265 -2.63 -21.01 1.08
N ASP A 266 -1.50 -21.72 1.02
CA ASP A 266 -1.26 -22.87 1.90
C ASP A 266 -1.36 -22.47 3.37
N MET A 267 -0.84 -21.29 3.74
CA MET A 267 -0.98 -20.77 5.10
C MET A 267 -2.45 -20.59 5.52
N GLN A 268 -3.29 -20.01 4.64
CA GLN A 268 -4.72 -19.87 4.92
C GLN A 268 -5.41 -21.23 5.07
N TYR A 269 -5.07 -22.23 4.24
CA TYR A 269 -5.57 -23.61 4.42
C TYR A 269 -5.18 -24.20 5.77
N LEU A 270 -3.92 -24.04 6.20
CA LEU A 270 -3.48 -24.52 7.51
C LEU A 270 -4.31 -23.89 8.63
N VAL A 271 -4.55 -22.57 8.57
CA VAL A 271 -5.40 -21.88 9.55
C VAL A 271 -6.82 -22.45 9.57
N VAL A 272 -7.47 -22.57 8.42
CA VAL A 272 -8.85 -23.10 8.31
C VAL A 272 -8.94 -24.54 8.84
N LEU A 273 -7.94 -25.37 8.58
CA LEU A 273 -7.96 -26.79 8.92
C LEU A 273 -7.57 -27.10 10.38
N THR A 274 -6.91 -26.17 11.07
CA THR A 274 -6.33 -26.43 12.40
C THR A 274 -6.86 -25.53 13.51
N SER A 275 -7.56 -24.45 13.16
CA SER A 275 -8.22 -23.59 14.15
C SER A 275 -9.28 -24.35 14.93
N ARG A 276 -9.41 -24.03 16.23
CA ARG A 276 -10.26 -24.75 17.19
C ARG A 276 -11.44 -23.90 17.64
N SER A 277 -12.64 -24.43 17.46
CA SER A 277 -13.88 -23.81 17.92
C SER A 277 -14.19 -24.09 19.39
N GLU A 278 -13.65 -25.19 19.93
CA GLU A 278 -13.98 -25.69 21.27
C GLU A 278 -13.70 -24.67 22.39
N PRO A 279 -12.54 -23.97 22.42
CA PRO A 279 -12.25 -22.98 23.45
C PRO A 279 -13.21 -21.78 23.45
N LEU A 280 -13.90 -21.54 22.33
CA LEU A 280 -14.78 -20.40 22.08
C LEU A 280 -16.25 -20.82 21.96
N SER A 281 -16.56 -22.08 22.30
CA SER A 281 -17.87 -22.69 22.08
C SER A 281 -18.97 -22.18 23.02
N ASN A 282 -18.58 -21.50 24.10
CA ASN A 282 -19.51 -20.85 25.03
C ASN A 282 -20.16 -19.59 24.42
N GLU A 283 -19.53 -18.99 23.40
CA GLU A 283 -20.07 -17.83 22.70
C GLU A 283 -21.01 -18.29 21.57
N PRO A 284 -22.22 -17.75 21.46
CA PRO A 284 -23.16 -18.10 20.40
C PRO A 284 -22.76 -17.49 19.04
N GLY A 285 -23.27 -18.08 17.96
CA GLY A 285 -23.07 -17.60 16.58
C GLY A 285 -22.34 -18.58 15.67
N TRP A 286 -21.97 -19.77 16.16
CA TRP A 286 -21.37 -20.83 15.36
C TRP A 286 -22.37 -21.43 14.37
N ILE A 287 -21.97 -21.51 13.10
CA ILE A 287 -22.69 -22.22 12.04
C ILE A 287 -21.85 -23.39 11.51
N LEU A 288 -22.51 -24.43 11.01
CA LEU A 288 -21.86 -25.52 10.28
C LEU A 288 -21.97 -25.24 8.78
N ASN A 289 -20.83 -25.16 8.11
CA ASN A 289 -20.81 -24.99 6.67
C ASN A 289 -21.12 -26.32 5.92
N GLY A 290 -21.16 -26.29 4.60
CA GLY A 290 -21.57 -27.40 3.74
C GLY A 290 -20.67 -28.64 3.88
N VAL A 291 -19.41 -28.43 4.27
CA VAL A 291 -18.42 -29.48 4.56
C VAL A 291 -18.26 -29.78 6.06
N LYS A 292 -19.23 -29.35 6.88
CA LYS A 292 -19.37 -29.64 8.31
C LYS A 292 -18.25 -29.06 9.20
N ARG A 293 -17.60 -27.97 8.77
CA ARG A 293 -16.72 -27.17 9.63
C ARG A 293 -17.53 -26.12 10.38
N LYS A 294 -17.19 -25.91 11.65
CA LYS A 294 -17.75 -24.80 12.44
C LYS A 294 -17.06 -23.51 12.04
N VAL A 295 -17.85 -22.48 11.76
CA VAL A 295 -17.37 -21.13 11.43
C VAL A 295 -18.27 -20.09 12.10
N SER A 296 -17.73 -18.92 12.41
CA SER A 296 -18.41 -17.82 13.11
C SER A 296 -18.00 -16.49 12.50
N HIS A 297 -18.94 -15.56 12.32
CA HIS A 297 -18.63 -14.17 11.92
C HIS A 297 -17.80 -13.41 12.96
N LYS A 298 -17.73 -13.91 14.20
CA LYS A 298 -16.91 -13.34 15.28
C LYS A 298 -15.49 -13.90 15.26
N PHE A 299 -15.35 -15.20 15.00
CA PHE A 299 -14.09 -15.92 15.25
C PHE A 299 -13.49 -16.65 14.05
N GLY A 300 -14.08 -16.48 12.86
CA GLY A 300 -13.76 -17.30 11.70
C GLY A 300 -13.89 -18.79 12.02
N TYR A 301 -12.87 -19.58 11.66
CA TYR A 301 -12.79 -21.01 11.98
C TYR A 301 -12.38 -21.31 13.44
N GLY A 302 -12.10 -20.29 14.24
CA GLY A 302 -11.84 -20.39 15.67
C GLY A 302 -10.43 -19.99 16.09
N LEU A 303 -10.04 -20.42 17.29
CA LEU A 303 -8.77 -20.03 17.89
C LEU A 303 -7.61 -20.75 17.20
N MET A 304 -6.61 -20.01 16.72
CA MET A 304 -5.42 -20.59 16.09
C MET A 304 -4.67 -21.53 17.06
N ASP A 305 -4.15 -22.63 16.52
CA ASP A 305 -3.42 -23.66 17.26
C ASP A 305 -2.04 -23.91 16.65
N ALA A 306 -1.00 -23.35 17.26
CA ALA A 306 0.35 -23.44 16.72
C ALA A 306 0.87 -24.89 16.63
N GLY A 307 0.62 -25.71 17.65
CA GLY A 307 1.00 -27.12 17.63
C GLY A 307 0.36 -27.88 16.46
N ALA A 308 -0.94 -27.70 16.24
CA ALA A 308 -1.65 -28.33 15.13
C ALA A 308 -1.22 -27.77 13.76
N MET A 309 -1.01 -26.45 13.64
CA MET A 309 -0.51 -25.80 12.42
C MET A 309 0.86 -26.35 12.01
N VAL A 310 1.81 -26.40 12.94
CA VAL A 310 3.15 -26.95 12.70
C VAL A 310 3.09 -28.44 12.33
N ASN A 311 2.29 -29.23 13.05
CA ASN A 311 2.11 -30.66 12.74
C ASN A 311 1.59 -30.90 11.33
N LEU A 312 0.62 -30.09 10.89
CA LEU A 312 0.07 -30.20 9.55
C LEU A 312 1.04 -29.67 8.49
N ALA A 313 1.75 -28.57 8.77
CA ALA A 313 2.75 -27.96 7.89
C ALA A 313 3.87 -28.94 7.50
N GLU A 314 4.40 -29.72 8.45
CA GLU A 314 5.44 -30.75 8.23
C GLU A 314 5.07 -31.76 7.13
N GLN A 315 3.76 -32.04 7.00
CA GLN A 315 3.24 -33.08 6.12
C GLN A 315 2.52 -32.49 4.90
N TRP A 316 2.37 -31.16 4.84
CA TRP A 316 1.58 -30.47 3.85
C TRP A 316 2.24 -30.51 2.46
N THR A 317 1.43 -30.77 1.46
CA THR A 317 1.81 -30.60 0.05
C THR A 317 1.04 -29.42 -0.51
N ASN A 318 1.75 -28.52 -1.20
CA ASN A 318 1.17 -27.29 -1.72
C ASN A 318 -0.12 -27.54 -2.53
N VAL A 319 -1.08 -26.64 -2.32
CA VAL A 319 -2.33 -26.65 -3.06
C VAL A 319 -2.09 -26.43 -4.56
N PRO A 320 -2.97 -26.92 -5.44
CA PRO A 320 -2.94 -26.60 -6.86
C PRO A 320 -2.99 -25.08 -7.13
N PRO A 321 -2.61 -24.63 -8.35
CA PRO A 321 -2.81 -23.26 -8.78
C PRO A 321 -4.25 -22.77 -8.52
N GLN A 322 -4.38 -21.50 -8.12
CA GLN A 322 -5.69 -20.92 -7.86
C GLN A 322 -6.42 -20.68 -9.18
N HIS A 323 -7.69 -21.06 -9.22
CA HIS A 323 -8.60 -20.75 -10.31
C HIS A 323 -9.56 -19.66 -9.87
N ILE A 324 -9.95 -18.79 -10.80
CA ILE A 324 -10.89 -17.69 -10.54
C ILE A 324 -12.06 -17.86 -11.51
N CYS A 325 -13.20 -18.29 -10.99
CA CYS A 325 -14.44 -18.41 -11.77
C CYS A 325 -15.34 -17.21 -11.46
N LYS A 326 -15.71 -16.45 -12.49
CA LYS A 326 -16.68 -15.36 -12.39
C LYS A 326 -18.04 -15.85 -12.90
N SER A 327 -19.10 -15.60 -12.15
CA SER A 327 -20.46 -15.78 -12.66
C SER A 327 -20.77 -14.74 -13.72
N ASP A 328 -21.86 -14.95 -14.45
CA ASP A 328 -22.48 -13.88 -15.20
C ASP A 328 -22.84 -12.71 -14.26
N GLU A 329 -22.73 -11.49 -14.79
CA GLU A 329 -23.10 -10.27 -14.08
C GLU A 329 -24.59 -9.99 -14.34
N ILE A 330 -25.39 -9.92 -13.27
CA ILE A 330 -26.81 -9.60 -13.38
C ILE A 330 -26.98 -8.08 -13.27
N ASN A 331 -27.26 -7.45 -14.40
CA ASN A 331 -27.48 -6.01 -14.57
C ASN A 331 -28.99 -5.70 -14.65
N GLU A 332 -29.74 -6.08 -13.62
CA GLU A 332 -31.19 -5.85 -13.54
C GLU A 332 -31.50 -4.97 -12.34
N GLU A 333 -32.11 -3.80 -12.57
CA GLU A 333 -32.58 -2.94 -11.49
C GLU A 333 -33.74 -3.60 -10.74
N ARG A 334 -33.49 -3.99 -9.49
CA ARG A 334 -34.50 -4.58 -8.61
C ARG A 334 -34.80 -3.64 -7.43
N PRO A 335 -36.06 -3.20 -7.26
CA PRO A 335 -36.41 -2.30 -6.18
C PRO A 335 -36.33 -3.00 -4.81
N ILE A 336 -35.85 -2.26 -3.82
CA ILE A 336 -35.80 -2.66 -2.42
C ILE A 336 -36.83 -1.80 -1.69
N ASP A 337 -37.88 -2.43 -1.16
CA ASP A 337 -38.98 -1.73 -0.50
C ASP A 337 -38.50 -1.04 0.80
N PRO A 338 -39.00 0.18 1.10
CA PRO A 338 -38.62 0.90 2.32
C PRO A 338 -39.21 0.30 3.61
N THR A 339 -40.11 -0.67 3.53
CA THR A 339 -40.74 -1.31 4.70
C THR A 339 -39.70 -2.04 5.54
N TYR A 340 -39.74 -1.81 6.86
CA TYR A 340 -38.90 -2.53 7.82
C TYR A 340 -39.13 -4.05 7.73
N GLY A 341 -38.05 -4.81 7.66
CA GLY A 341 -38.08 -6.27 7.51
C GLY A 341 -38.35 -6.77 6.09
N TYR A 342 -38.54 -5.88 5.11
CA TYR A 342 -38.63 -6.29 3.71
C TYR A 342 -37.34 -6.98 3.27
N SER A 343 -37.49 -8.08 2.51
CA SER A 343 -36.38 -8.87 1.99
C SER A 343 -36.51 -9.04 0.48
N LEU A 344 -35.58 -8.47 -0.27
CA LEU A 344 -35.37 -8.78 -1.68
C LEU A 344 -34.51 -10.05 -1.77
N SER A 345 -34.99 -11.07 -2.48
CA SER A 345 -34.21 -12.27 -2.78
C SER A 345 -33.87 -12.31 -4.28
N ALA A 346 -32.58 -12.41 -4.60
CA ALA A 346 -32.05 -12.65 -5.93
C ALA A 346 -31.29 -13.99 -5.93
N TYR A 347 -31.31 -14.69 -7.06
CA TYR A 347 -30.61 -15.96 -7.20
C TYR A 347 -29.88 -16.05 -8.53
N MET A 348 -28.83 -16.85 -8.56
CA MET A 348 -28.16 -17.26 -9.78
C MET A 348 -27.80 -18.74 -9.70
N ASP A 349 -27.99 -19.45 -10.80
CA ASP A 349 -27.55 -20.84 -10.94
C ASP A 349 -26.19 -20.81 -11.64
N VAL A 350 -25.14 -21.26 -10.95
CA VAL A 350 -23.75 -21.20 -11.45
C VAL A 350 -23.18 -22.59 -11.59
N THR A 351 -22.30 -22.80 -12.55
CA THR A 351 -21.65 -24.10 -12.80
C THR A 351 -20.27 -24.22 -12.15
N GLY A 352 -19.78 -23.16 -11.47
CA GLY A 352 -18.37 -23.08 -11.07
C GLY A 352 -17.40 -23.12 -12.24
N CYS A 353 -17.84 -22.63 -13.42
CA CYS A 353 -17.06 -22.63 -14.67
C CYS A 353 -16.65 -24.05 -15.11
N ALA A 354 -17.52 -25.04 -14.85
CA ALA A 354 -17.32 -26.43 -15.22
C ALA A 354 -16.95 -26.59 -16.70
N GLY A 355 -15.89 -27.38 -16.97
CA GLY A 355 -15.40 -27.63 -18.32
C GLY A 355 -14.50 -26.53 -18.91
N SER A 356 -14.22 -25.45 -18.18
CA SER A 356 -13.26 -24.41 -18.56
C SER A 356 -11.93 -24.54 -17.81
N LEU A 357 -10.90 -23.80 -18.24
CA LEU A 357 -9.62 -23.70 -17.53
C LEU A 357 -9.76 -23.10 -16.11
N ASN A 358 -10.80 -22.28 -15.89
CA ASN A 358 -11.09 -21.60 -14.63
C ASN A 358 -12.08 -22.37 -13.75
N GLU A 359 -12.26 -23.68 -13.97
CA GLU A 359 -13.18 -24.50 -13.18
C GLU A 359 -12.81 -24.49 -11.68
N VAL A 360 -13.78 -24.14 -10.82
CA VAL A 360 -13.63 -24.16 -9.36
C VAL A 360 -14.59 -25.21 -8.78
N ARG A 361 -14.03 -26.30 -8.25
CA ARG A 361 -14.78 -27.38 -7.59
C ARG A 361 -14.70 -27.33 -6.07
N PHE A 362 -13.61 -26.82 -5.54
CA PHE A 362 -13.36 -26.68 -4.11
C PHE A 362 -13.10 -25.20 -3.82
N LEU A 363 -14.04 -24.57 -3.11
CA LEU A 363 -13.99 -23.14 -2.80
C LEU A 363 -12.91 -22.79 -1.77
N GLU A 364 -12.31 -21.62 -1.95
CA GLU A 364 -11.46 -20.93 -0.98
C GLU A 364 -12.20 -19.66 -0.54
N HIS A 365 -12.19 -18.65 -1.42
CA HIS A 365 -12.83 -17.35 -1.20
C HIS A 365 -14.05 -17.20 -2.12
N VAL A 366 -15.08 -16.52 -1.62
CA VAL A 366 -16.23 -16.11 -2.44
C VAL A 366 -16.46 -14.62 -2.25
N GLN A 367 -16.37 -13.85 -3.33
CA GLN A 367 -16.75 -12.43 -3.32
C GLN A 367 -18.11 -12.24 -3.98
N CYS A 368 -18.97 -11.48 -3.31
CA CYS A 368 -20.23 -10.99 -3.85
C CYS A 368 -20.08 -9.50 -4.13
N LYS A 369 -19.84 -9.19 -5.41
CA LYS A 369 -19.67 -7.82 -5.89
C LYS A 369 -21.05 -7.22 -6.14
N VAL A 370 -21.38 -6.11 -5.46
CA VAL A 370 -22.71 -5.48 -5.58
C VAL A 370 -22.60 -3.98 -5.87
N SER A 371 -23.44 -3.49 -6.78
CA SER A 371 -23.78 -2.06 -6.87
C SER A 371 -25.24 -1.89 -6.46
N LEU A 372 -25.47 -1.21 -5.35
CA LEU A 372 -26.81 -0.98 -4.81
C LEU A 372 -26.91 0.41 -4.18
N ARG A 373 -28.12 0.97 -4.22
CA ARG A 373 -28.48 2.23 -3.54
C ARG A 373 -29.60 2.00 -2.53
N PHE A 374 -29.43 2.48 -1.31
CA PHE A 374 -30.42 2.43 -0.24
C PHE A 374 -30.07 3.50 0.80
N PHE A 375 -31.03 4.33 1.23
CA PHE A 375 -30.77 5.40 2.19
C PHE A 375 -31.70 5.31 3.42
N PRO A 376 -31.16 5.26 4.65
CA PRO A 376 -29.73 5.20 4.99
C PRO A 376 -29.11 3.83 4.68
N ARG A 377 -27.88 3.80 4.15
CA ARG A 377 -27.18 2.56 3.79
C ARG A 377 -27.04 1.60 4.97
N GLY A 378 -26.85 2.12 6.18
CA GLY A 378 -26.72 1.35 7.42
C GLY A 378 -27.91 0.51 7.82
N ASN A 379 -29.09 0.69 7.21
CA ASN A 379 -30.23 -0.18 7.45
C ASN A 379 -30.09 -1.56 6.81
N LEU A 380 -29.19 -1.71 5.84
CA LEU A 380 -29.10 -2.92 5.06
C LEU A 380 -28.44 -4.06 5.83
N ARG A 381 -28.98 -5.27 5.63
CA ARG A 381 -28.35 -6.53 5.97
C ARG A 381 -28.30 -7.41 4.72
N LEU A 382 -27.12 -7.91 4.38
CA LEU A 382 -26.91 -8.75 3.21
C LEU A 382 -26.57 -10.17 3.65
N LEU A 383 -27.25 -11.17 3.09
CA LEU A 383 -26.97 -12.59 3.31
C LEU A 383 -26.69 -13.27 1.97
N LEU A 384 -25.69 -14.13 1.93
CA LEU A 384 -25.40 -15.00 0.78
C LEU A 384 -25.52 -16.45 1.21
N THR A 385 -26.33 -17.23 0.49
CA THR A 385 -26.52 -18.67 0.74
C THR A 385 -25.94 -19.49 -0.40
N SER A 386 -25.09 -20.46 -0.05
CA SER A 386 -24.44 -21.38 -0.99
C SER A 386 -25.36 -22.55 -1.40
N PRO A 387 -25.04 -23.27 -2.49
CA PRO A 387 -25.79 -24.44 -2.94
C PRO A 387 -25.83 -25.57 -1.90
N MET A 388 -24.84 -25.63 -1.01
CA MET A 388 -24.77 -26.63 0.06
C MET A 388 -25.54 -26.22 1.34
N GLY A 389 -26.22 -25.05 1.31
CA GLY A 389 -27.09 -24.59 2.38
C GLY A 389 -26.41 -23.74 3.45
N THR A 390 -25.15 -23.34 3.25
CA THR A 390 -24.45 -22.42 4.16
C THR A 390 -24.93 -21.01 3.91
N THR A 391 -25.36 -20.30 4.95
CA THR A 391 -25.72 -18.87 4.86
C THR A 391 -24.69 -18.02 5.58
N SER A 392 -24.09 -17.06 4.86
CA SER A 392 -23.12 -16.11 5.39
C SER A 392 -23.71 -14.70 5.36
N THR A 393 -23.73 -14.00 6.50
CA THR A 393 -23.95 -12.56 6.53
C THR A 393 -22.75 -11.84 5.91
N LEU A 394 -22.99 -11.08 4.84
CA LEU A 394 -21.99 -10.27 4.15
C LEU A 394 -21.93 -8.84 4.70
N LEU A 395 -23.06 -8.31 5.17
CA LEU A 395 -23.15 -7.00 5.80
C LEU A 395 -24.14 -7.10 6.95
N PHE A 396 -23.72 -6.67 8.14
CA PHE A 396 -24.60 -6.44 9.27
C PHE A 396 -25.14 -5.01 9.24
N GLU A 397 -26.27 -4.79 9.91
CA GLU A 397 -26.80 -3.44 10.12
C GLU A 397 -25.78 -2.53 10.82
N ARG A 398 -25.64 -1.30 10.32
CA ARG A 398 -24.71 -0.28 10.84
C ARG A 398 -25.46 1.00 11.21
N PRO A 399 -26.02 1.10 12.43
CA PRO A 399 -26.86 2.21 12.89
C PRO A 399 -26.29 3.63 12.73
N ARG A 400 -24.96 3.78 12.58
CA ARG A 400 -24.27 5.07 12.40
C ARG A 400 -24.08 5.46 10.94
N ASP A 401 -24.18 4.51 10.01
CA ASP A 401 -24.05 4.73 8.56
C ASP A 401 -25.30 5.36 7.95
N VAL A 402 -25.42 6.67 8.13
CA VAL A 402 -26.67 7.43 7.86
C VAL A 402 -26.53 8.50 6.80
N LEU A 403 -25.31 8.81 6.38
CA LEU A 403 -25.02 9.89 5.44
C LEU A 403 -24.90 9.38 4.01
N SER A 404 -24.44 8.14 3.84
CA SER A 404 -24.22 7.51 2.55
C SER A 404 -25.43 6.69 2.11
N SER A 405 -25.56 6.52 0.80
CA SER A 405 -26.66 5.77 0.18
C SER A 405 -26.21 4.61 -0.70
N ASN A 406 -24.91 4.48 -1.02
CA ASN A 406 -24.47 3.57 -2.08
C ASN A 406 -23.40 2.58 -1.62
N PHE A 407 -23.46 1.37 -2.16
CA PHE A 407 -22.28 0.56 -2.44
C PHE A 407 -22.10 0.55 -3.95
N ASP A 408 -20.90 0.85 -4.43
CA ASP A 408 -20.58 0.79 -5.85
C ASP A 408 -19.52 -0.27 -6.11
N ASP A 409 -19.94 -1.33 -6.78
CA ASP A 409 -19.08 -2.44 -7.17
C ASP A 409 -18.27 -3.03 -6.00
N TRP A 410 -18.84 -2.98 -4.79
CA TRP A 410 -18.18 -3.38 -3.55
C TRP A 410 -18.10 -4.90 -3.43
N PRO A 411 -16.90 -5.50 -3.30
CA PRO A 411 -16.72 -6.95 -3.34
C PRO A 411 -16.77 -7.58 -1.94
N PHE A 412 -17.96 -7.77 -1.38
CA PHE A 412 -18.12 -8.43 -0.06
C PHE A 412 -17.53 -9.84 -0.06
N LEU A 413 -16.55 -10.13 0.80
CA LEU A 413 -15.87 -11.41 0.90
C LEU A 413 -16.50 -12.32 1.96
N SER A 414 -16.62 -13.61 1.65
CA SER A 414 -16.86 -14.66 2.63
C SER A 414 -15.88 -15.82 2.48
N VAL A 415 -15.30 -16.25 3.61
CA VAL A 415 -14.48 -17.47 3.74
C VAL A 415 -15.27 -18.62 4.37
N HIS A 416 -16.57 -18.45 4.66
CA HIS A 416 -17.39 -19.44 5.35
C HIS A 416 -17.69 -20.67 4.49
N PHE A 417 -17.57 -20.53 3.17
CA PHE A 417 -17.81 -21.57 2.17
C PHE A 417 -16.58 -22.44 1.87
N TRP A 418 -15.48 -22.29 2.62
CA TRP A 418 -14.21 -22.95 2.32
C TRP A 418 -14.34 -24.47 2.25
N GLY A 419 -13.99 -25.03 1.10
CA GLY A 419 -14.06 -26.45 0.75
C GLY A 419 -15.40 -26.90 0.17
N GLU A 420 -16.42 -26.05 0.12
CA GLU A 420 -17.69 -26.35 -0.53
C GLU A 420 -17.58 -26.39 -2.06
N LYS A 421 -18.61 -26.92 -2.72
CA LYS A 421 -18.74 -26.88 -4.18
C LYS A 421 -19.33 -25.55 -4.62
N ALA A 422 -18.77 -24.98 -5.69
CA ALA A 422 -19.30 -23.75 -6.29
C ALA A 422 -20.58 -23.99 -7.09
N ASP A 423 -20.70 -25.14 -7.74
CA ASP A 423 -21.81 -25.53 -8.62
C ASP A 423 -23.17 -25.58 -7.88
N GLY A 424 -24.17 -24.96 -8.47
CA GLY A 424 -25.56 -24.95 -8.02
C GLY A 424 -26.13 -23.54 -7.81
N ARG A 425 -27.22 -23.46 -7.04
CA ARG A 425 -27.95 -22.21 -6.81
C ARG A 425 -27.34 -21.40 -5.67
N TRP A 426 -26.96 -20.17 -5.97
CA TRP A 426 -26.60 -19.15 -4.97
C TRP A 426 -27.74 -18.16 -4.79
N THR A 427 -28.01 -17.77 -3.54
CA THR A 427 -29.08 -16.83 -3.20
C THR A 427 -28.54 -15.65 -2.41
N LEU A 428 -28.68 -14.44 -2.97
CA LEU A 428 -28.42 -13.17 -2.31
C LEU A 428 -29.73 -12.63 -1.72
N GLN A 429 -29.74 -12.33 -0.42
CA GLN A 429 -30.86 -11.69 0.25
C GLN A 429 -30.43 -10.31 0.75
N ILE A 430 -31.20 -9.28 0.38
CA ILE A 430 -30.99 -7.90 0.81
C ILE A 430 -32.18 -7.51 1.67
N ILE A 431 -31.92 -7.23 2.94
CA ILE A 431 -32.94 -7.02 3.95
C ILE A 431 -32.83 -5.57 4.47
N ASN A 432 -33.95 -4.86 4.54
CA ASN A 432 -34.04 -3.62 5.30
C ASN A 432 -34.22 -3.96 6.78
N ALA A 433 -33.12 -4.13 7.50
CA ALA A 433 -33.09 -4.61 8.87
C ALA A 433 -32.95 -3.50 9.93
N GLY A 434 -32.65 -2.25 9.51
CA GLY A 434 -32.49 -1.12 10.41
C GLY A 434 -33.81 -0.40 10.73
N ASN A 435 -33.94 0.12 11.95
CA ASN A 435 -35.15 0.79 12.43
C ASN A 435 -35.27 2.26 11.99
N ARG A 436 -34.31 2.79 11.22
CA ARG A 436 -34.36 4.18 10.76
C ARG A 436 -35.35 4.31 9.61
N HIS A 437 -36.04 5.44 9.57
CA HIS A 437 -37.02 5.73 8.53
C HIS A 437 -36.36 5.83 7.15
N VAL A 438 -36.99 5.22 6.15
CA VAL A 438 -36.53 5.17 4.75
C VAL A 438 -37.53 5.96 3.91
N ASN A 439 -37.08 7.07 3.32
CA ASN A 439 -37.94 8.00 2.60
C ASN A 439 -38.21 7.59 1.14
N SER A 440 -37.39 6.69 0.59
CA SER A 440 -37.49 6.27 -0.81
C SER A 440 -37.05 4.81 -0.99
N PRO A 441 -37.65 4.07 -1.93
CA PRO A 441 -37.20 2.72 -2.26
C PRO A 441 -35.73 2.71 -2.70
N GLY A 442 -34.99 1.71 -2.25
CA GLY A 442 -33.65 1.43 -2.77
C GLY A 442 -33.69 0.65 -4.07
N ILE A 443 -32.53 0.45 -4.68
CA ILE A 443 -32.37 -0.35 -5.90
C ILE A 443 -31.08 -1.17 -5.80
N LEU A 444 -31.20 -2.49 -6.00
CA LEU A 444 -30.07 -3.32 -6.41
C LEU A 444 -29.90 -3.13 -7.92
N LYS A 445 -28.79 -2.52 -8.34
CA LYS A 445 -28.52 -2.25 -9.76
C LYS A 445 -27.81 -3.43 -10.43
N LYS A 446 -26.85 -4.00 -9.71
CA LYS A 446 -25.90 -4.96 -10.27
C LYS A 446 -25.37 -5.89 -9.20
N TRP A 447 -25.18 -7.15 -9.53
CA TRP A 447 -24.39 -8.06 -8.70
C TRP A 447 -23.74 -9.19 -9.50
N GLN A 448 -22.59 -9.68 -8.98
CA GLN A 448 -21.81 -10.77 -9.54
C GLN A 448 -21.17 -11.61 -8.41
N LEU A 449 -21.01 -12.90 -8.62
CA LEU A 449 -20.22 -13.77 -7.76
C LEU A 449 -18.86 -14.08 -8.38
N ILE A 450 -17.81 -14.01 -7.56
CA ILE A 450 -16.45 -14.40 -7.94
C ILE A 450 -16.00 -15.50 -6.98
N PHE A 451 -15.73 -16.67 -7.55
CA PHE A 451 -15.30 -17.86 -6.84
C PHE A 451 -13.80 -18.05 -7.03
N TYR A 452 -13.09 -18.20 -5.92
CA TYR A 452 -11.68 -18.56 -5.89
C TYR A 452 -11.56 -19.98 -5.37
N GLY A 453 -10.68 -20.79 -5.94
CA GLY A 453 -10.47 -22.15 -5.45
C GLY A 453 -9.69 -23.03 -6.40
N THR A 454 -9.94 -24.33 -6.34
CA THR A 454 -9.23 -25.32 -7.16
C THR A 454 -10.19 -26.25 -7.89
N SER A 455 -9.76 -26.74 -9.07
CA SER A 455 -10.47 -27.77 -9.83
C SER A 455 -10.28 -29.19 -9.27
N THR A 456 -9.15 -29.41 -8.57
CA THR A 456 -8.78 -30.68 -7.96
C THR A 456 -8.74 -30.55 -6.44
N ASN A 457 -8.87 -31.68 -5.72
CA ASN A 457 -8.87 -31.67 -4.26
C ASN A 457 -7.57 -31.03 -3.73
N PRO A 458 -7.63 -29.91 -3.00
CA PRO A 458 -6.45 -29.18 -2.57
C PRO A 458 -5.71 -29.88 -1.42
N ILE A 459 -6.39 -30.72 -0.63
CA ILE A 459 -5.82 -31.34 0.58
C ILE A 459 -5.01 -32.58 0.19
N ARG A 460 -3.68 -32.47 0.27
CA ARG A 460 -2.73 -33.57 -0.01
C ARG A 460 -1.66 -33.64 1.08
N ILE A 461 -1.53 -34.79 1.72
CA ILE A 461 -0.60 -35.03 2.84
C ILE A 461 0.47 -36.04 2.42
N ARG A 462 1.74 -35.80 2.76
CA ARG A 462 2.86 -36.71 2.48
C ARG A 462 2.80 -37.92 3.42
N THR A 463 2.50 -39.11 2.90
CA THR A 463 2.52 -40.36 3.69
C THR A 463 3.97 -40.77 3.96
N ARG A 464 4.39 -40.89 5.24
CA ARG A 464 5.69 -41.49 5.60
C ARG A 464 5.69 -42.98 5.25
N GLN A 465 6.57 -43.41 4.35
CA GLN A 465 6.90 -44.84 4.19
C GLN A 465 7.76 -45.29 5.38
N PHE A 466 7.24 -46.17 6.22
CA PHE A 466 8.05 -46.90 7.21
C PHE A 466 8.67 -48.13 6.52
N ASN A 467 9.99 -48.17 6.41
CA ASN A 467 10.73 -49.39 6.08
C ASN A 467 11.06 -50.15 7.38
N PRO A 468 10.63 -51.41 7.56
CA PRO A 468 10.95 -52.19 8.75
C PRO A 468 12.20 -53.03 8.52
N SER A 469 13.31 -52.68 9.17
CA SER A 469 14.42 -53.61 9.39
C SER A 469 15.38 -53.09 10.45
N TYR A 470 15.29 -53.64 11.67
CA TYR A 470 16.36 -54.42 12.32
C TYR A 470 16.00 -54.74 13.78
N GLN A 471 15.98 -56.03 14.12
CA GLN A 471 15.91 -56.58 15.48
C GLN A 471 17.33 -56.79 16.05
N GLY A 472 17.52 -56.58 17.36
CA GLY A 472 18.66 -57.11 18.13
C GLY A 472 18.96 -56.34 19.43
N PRO A 473 19.42 -56.98 20.53
CA PRO A 473 18.57 -57.07 21.73
C PRO A 473 19.23 -56.80 23.11
N TYR A 474 18.36 -56.65 24.14
CA TYR A 474 18.55 -56.74 25.61
C TYR A 474 19.30 -55.60 26.34
N SER A 475 19.03 -55.20 27.60
CA SER A 475 17.87 -55.14 28.52
C SER A 475 18.40 -54.81 29.93
N GLY A 476 17.69 -54.00 30.73
CA GLY A 476 17.86 -53.87 32.20
C GLY A 476 17.73 -52.42 32.69
N ALA A 477 16.54 -51.92 33.04
CA ALA A 477 15.78 -52.09 34.30
C ALA A 477 16.28 -51.14 35.42
N ALA A 478 15.48 -50.36 36.17
CA ALA A 478 14.02 -50.22 36.28
C ALA A 478 13.65 -48.98 37.14
N SER A 479 12.34 -48.72 37.20
CA SER A 479 11.54 -47.94 38.17
C SER A 479 11.31 -46.46 37.84
N ASN A 480 10.12 -45.86 37.98
CA ASN A 480 8.73 -46.31 38.15
C ASN A 480 7.85 -45.04 38.02
N LEU A 481 6.82 -45.01 37.18
CA LEU A 481 5.50 -44.41 37.48
C LEU A 481 4.51 -44.65 36.34
N GLN A 482 3.36 -45.20 36.72
CA GLN A 482 2.21 -45.57 35.90
C GLN A 482 1.43 -44.34 35.40
N ALA A 483 0.98 -44.38 34.15
CA ALA A 483 -0.40 -44.08 33.77
C ALA A 483 -0.68 -44.52 32.32
N SER A 484 -1.41 -45.64 32.20
CA SER A 484 -2.46 -45.91 31.19
C SER A 484 -2.22 -45.51 29.72
N VAL A 485 -1.68 -46.46 28.95
CA VAL A 485 -1.98 -46.63 27.52
C VAL A 485 -2.88 -47.86 27.41
N ALA A 486 -4.12 -47.66 26.98
CA ALA A 486 -5.04 -48.74 26.65
C ALA A 486 -5.04 -48.98 25.13
N THR A 487 -4.93 -50.25 24.81
CA THR A 487 -4.75 -50.92 23.53
C THR A 487 -5.87 -50.72 22.52
N LEU A 488 -5.46 -50.61 21.25
CA LEU A 488 -6.25 -50.91 20.06
C LEU A 488 -6.29 -52.43 19.84
N ASP A 489 -7.49 -53.04 19.81
CA ASP A 489 -7.90 -53.98 18.74
C ASP A 489 -9.39 -54.38 18.81
N GLY A 490 -10.01 -54.44 17.62
CA GLY A 490 -11.21 -55.19 17.23
C GLY A 490 -12.60 -54.64 17.58
N SER A 491 -13.67 -54.74 16.77
CA SER A 491 -13.91 -55.10 15.37
C SER A 491 -15.45 -55.07 15.14
N SER A 492 -15.89 -54.67 13.93
CA SER A 492 -17.14 -55.07 13.22
C SER A 492 -18.51 -54.48 13.68
N ALA A 493 -19.14 -53.53 12.98
CA ALA A 493 -19.97 -53.61 11.72
C ALA A 493 -21.47 -53.97 11.97
N PRO A 494 -22.46 -53.78 11.05
CA PRO A 494 -22.49 -53.10 9.74
C PRO A 494 -23.79 -52.29 9.41
N ILE A 495 -23.76 -51.33 8.47
CA ILE A 495 -24.86 -50.97 7.51
C ILE A 495 -24.13 -50.24 6.35
N LEU A 496 -24.06 -50.65 5.08
CA LEU A 496 -25.09 -51.12 4.15
C LEU A 496 -24.59 -52.28 3.25
N SER A 497 -25.35 -53.37 3.24
CA SER A 497 -25.60 -54.17 2.03
C SER A 497 -27.11 -54.19 1.79
N ASN A 498 -27.52 -53.87 0.57
CA ASN A 498 -28.75 -54.23 -0.15
C ASN A 498 -28.35 -53.96 -1.64
N HIS A 499 -28.15 -54.92 -2.56
CA HIS A 499 -29.06 -55.97 -3.08
C HIS A 499 -30.48 -55.43 -3.22
N LEU A 500 -31.15 -55.32 -4.38
CA LEU A 500 -31.24 -56.03 -5.67
C LEU A 500 -32.15 -55.15 -6.59
N PRO A 501 -32.68 -55.59 -7.75
CA PRO A 501 -32.17 -56.34 -8.91
C PRO A 501 -32.29 -55.48 -10.21
N GLY A 502 -31.73 -55.85 -11.37
CA GLY A 502 -32.42 -56.64 -12.42
C GLY A 502 -33.60 -55.86 -13.06
N ASP A 503 -33.82 -55.84 -14.36
CA ASP A 503 -33.35 -56.66 -15.46
C ASP A 503 -34.06 -56.15 -16.74
N VAL A 504 -33.69 -56.70 -17.90
CA VAL A 504 -34.46 -56.70 -19.18
C VAL A 504 -34.42 -55.41 -20.02
N SER A 505 -33.49 -55.28 -20.96
CA SER A 505 -33.46 -55.88 -22.33
C SER A 505 -34.47 -55.30 -23.32
N SER A 506 -33.97 -54.76 -24.42
CA SER A 506 -34.25 -55.15 -25.82
C SER A 506 -33.87 -54.00 -26.76
N ALA A 507 -32.78 -54.14 -27.53
CA ALA A 507 -32.76 -54.61 -28.93
C ALA A 507 -33.20 -53.49 -29.91
N SER A 508 -32.56 -53.20 -31.04
CA SER A 508 -31.68 -53.95 -31.96
C SER A 508 -31.15 -52.93 -33.00
N ALA A 509 -29.85 -52.92 -33.33
CA ALA A 509 -29.23 -53.47 -34.56
C ALA A 509 -29.38 -52.57 -35.80
N PHE A 510 -28.48 -52.42 -36.78
CA PHE A 510 -27.27 -53.06 -37.33
C PHE A 510 -26.37 -51.89 -37.84
N ASP A 511 -25.07 -51.96 -38.11
CA ASP A 511 -24.28 -52.97 -38.81
C ASP A 511 -22.77 -52.70 -38.57
N SER A 512 -21.97 -53.76 -38.48
CA SER A 512 -20.49 -53.77 -38.57
C SER A 512 -20.13 -54.76 -39.70
N PRO A 513 -18.93 -54.75 -40.29
CA PRO A 513 -17.79 -55.45 -39.66
C PRO A 513 -16.43 -54.77 -40.02
N SER A 514 -15.26 -55.07 -39.47
CA SER A 514 -14.69 -56.27 -38.82
C SER A 514 -13.38 -55.80 -38.15
N ALA A 515 -13.15 -56.04 -36.85
CA ALA A 515 -12.54 -57.24 -36.25
C ALA A 515 -11.01 -57.29 -36.42
N ALA A 516 -10.15 -57.56 -35.43
CA ALA A 516 -10.26 -58.00 -34.03
C ALA A 516 -8.90 -57.66 -33.33
N SER A 517 -8.85 -57.19 -32.08
CA SER A 517 -8.68 -57.97 -30.81
C SER A 517 -7.44 -58.87 -30.82
N SER A 518 -6.55 -58.97 -29.82
CA SER A 518 -6.55 -58.80 -28.35
C SER A 518 -5.07 -58.94 -27.91
N VAL A 519 -4.59 -58.54 -26.72
CA VAL A 519 -4.51 -59.32 -25.46
C VAL A 519 -3.60 -58.53 -24.49
N GLN A 520 -3.85 -58.73 -23.19
CA GLN A 520 -3.16 -58.19 -22.01
C GLN A 520 -1.67 -58.57 -21.86
N ALA A 521 -0.98 -57.67 -21.13
CA ALA A 521 0.02 -57.87 -20.07
C ALA A 521 1.36 -58.60 -20.33
N ASP A 522 2.40 -57.86 -19.94
CA ASP A 522 3.62 -58.28 -19.20
C ASP A 522 4.96 -58.36 -19.98
N GLY A 523 6.00 -57.81 -19.35
CA GLY A 523 7.41 -58.19 -19.56
C GLY A 523 8.29 -57.32 -20.48
N SER A 524 9.26 -56.64 -19.84
CA SER A 524 10.62 -56.36 -20.34
C SER A 524 10.88 -55.11 -21.20
N LEU A 525 11.69 -54.20 -20.64
CA LEU A 525 12.49 -53.20 -21.38
C LEU A 525 13.38 -53.93 -22.40
N ASP A 526 13.11 -53.79 -23.70
CA ASP A 526 13.97 -54.29 -24.77
C ASP A 526 15.01 -53.22 -25.15
N THR A 527 16.25 -53.44 -24.74
CA THR A 527 17.42 -52.58 -24.96
C THR A 527 18.10 -52.85 -26.31
N THR A 528 17.37 -52.83 -27.44
CA THR A 528 17.98 -53.04 -28.77
C THR A 528 17.41 -52.19 -29.92
N ARG A 529 17.13 -50.88 -29.72
CA ARG A 529 16.86 -49.97 -30.86
C ARG A 529 18.16 -49.44 -31.48
N ARG A 530 18.48 -49.89 -32.70
CA ARG A 530 19.58 -49.32 -33.53
C ARG A 530 19.22 -47.90 -33.98
N ILE A 531 20.15 -46.96 -33.78
CA ILE A 531 20.05 -45.57 -34.24
C ILE A 531 20.31 -45.54 -35.76
N LEU A 532 19.37 -45.02 -36.53
CA LEU A 532 19.47 -44.78 -37.97
C LEU A 532 20.02 -43.35 -38.20
N HIS A 533 20.74 -43.14 -39.31
CA HIS A 533 21.30 -41.84 -39.71
C HIS A 533 20.60 -41.20 -40.92
N ASP A 534 19.64 -41.90 -41.55
CA ASP A 534 18.74 -41.36 -42.59
C ASP A 534 17.42 -40.94 -41.94
N CYS A 535 17.38 -39.71 -41.43
CA CYS A 535 16.36 -39.21 -40.50
C CYS A 535 15.56 -38.04 -41.05
N ASP A 536 14.42 -37.76 -40.41
CA ASP A 536 13.62 -36.57 -40.71
C ASP A 536 14.48 -35.29 -40.61
N PRO A 537 14.30 -34.29 -41.49
CA PRO A 537 15.09 -33.04 -41.49
C PRO A 537 15.03 -32.25 -40.18
N GLN A 538 14.03 -32.51 -39.34
CA GLN A 538 13.87 -31.89 -38.03
C GLN A 538 14.61 -32.65 -36.91
N CYS A 539 15.22 -33.81 -37.18
CA CYS A 539 16.08 -34.52 -36.23
C CYS A 539 17.49 -33.91 -36.19
N ASP A 540 18.13 -33.96 -35.02
CA ASP A 540 19.51 -33.51 -34.83
C ASP A 540 20.55 -34.56 -35.29
N ALA A 541 21.83 -34.25 -35.08
CA ALA A 541 22.94 -35.12 -35.49
C ALA A 541 23.05 -36.43 -34.68
N GLN A 542 22.27 -36.60 -33.60
CA GLN A 542 22.30 -37.81 -32.75
C GLN A 542 21.53 -38.97 -33.36
N GLY A 543 20.79 -38.73 -34.45
CA GLY A 543 20.11 -39.75 -35.24
C GLY A 543 18.64 -39.94 -34.86
N CYS A 544 18.04 -41.03 -35.34
CA CYS A 544 16.61 -41.31 -35.18
C CYS A 544 16.36 -42.81 -35.05
N TYR A 545 15.22 -43.17 -34.46
CA TYR A 545 14.71 -44.53 -34.40
C TYR A 545 13.76 -44.86 -35.58
N GLY A 546 13.52 -43.90 -36.48
CA GLY A 546 12.70 -44.05 -37.69
C GLY A 546 12.56 -42.74 -38.49
N LYS A 547 11.78 -42.75 -39.58
CA LYS A 547 11.76 -41.68 -40.60
C LYS A 547 10.83 -40.49 -40.30
N GLY A 548 10.05 -40.54 -39.22
CA GLY A 548 9.11 -39.47 -38.87
C GLY A 548 9.70 -38.46 -37.87
N PRO A 549 9.15 -37.22 -37.80
CA PRO A 549 9.60 -36.19 -36.87
C PRO A 549 9.30 -36.53 -35.39
N THR A 550 8.54 -37.60 -35.12
CA THR A 550 8.27 -38.14 -33.78
C THR A 550 9.27 -39.20 -33.31
N GLN A 551 10.21 -39.59 -34.18
CA GLN A 551 11.13 -40.70 -33.97
C GLN A 551 12.59 -40.25 -33.91
N CYS A 552 12.84 -38.96 -33.70
CA CYS A 552 14.18 -38.40 -33.53
C CYS A 552 14.75 -38.73 -32.13
N VAL A 553 16.06 -38.95 -32.05
CA VAL A 553 16.79 -39.05 -30.76
C VAL A 553 16.83 -37.68 -30.09
N GLY A 554 17.05 -36.61 -30.88
CA GLY A 554 16.90 -35.22 -30.46
C GLY A 554 16.43 -34.33 -31.62
N CYS A 555 15.90 -33.15 -31.31
CA CYS A 555 15.34 -32.22 -32.30
C CYS A 555 16.36 -31.17 -32.72
N LYS A 556 16.41 -30.89 -34.02
CA LYS A 556 17.28 -29.86 -34.61
C LYS A 556 16.94 -28.44 -34.15
N ASN A 557 15.65 -28.14 -34.00
CA ASN A 557 15.15 -26.82 -33.62
C ASN A 557 14.35 -26.88 -32.32
N TYR A 558 13.07 -27.28 -32.36
CA TYR A 558 12.21 -27.33 -31.19
C TYR A 558 11.44 -28.64 -31.06
N ARG A 559 11.05 -29.00 -29.84
CA ARG A 559 10.24 -30.17 -29.52
C ARG A 559 8.86 -29.73 -29.05
N LEU A 560 7.81 -30.21 -29.69
CA LEU A 560 6.43 -30.09 -29.24
C LEU A 560 5.95 -31.50 -28.90
N ASP A 561 5.77 -31.76 -27.60
CA ASP A 561 5.53 -33.10 -27.03
C ASP A 561 6.63 -34.11 -27.44
N ASN A 562 6.35 -34.97 -28.42
CA ASN A 562 7.30 -35.95 -28.97
C ASN A 562 7.68 -35.66 -30.42
N THR A 563 7.26 -34.52 -30.99
CA THR A 563 7.48 -34.18 -32.40
C THR A 563 8.49 -33.05 -32.53
N CYS A 564 9.48 -33.20 -33.40
CA CYS A 564 10.40 -32.12 -33.74
C CYS A 564 9.77 -31.16 -34.76
N VAL A 565 9.78 -29.87 -34.43
CA VAL A 565 9.19 -28.79 -35.23
C VAL A 565 10.22 -27.68 -35.48
N SER A 566 10.11 -27.00 -36.62
CA SER A 566 11.02 -25.91 -37.00
C SER A 566 10.71 -24.58 -36.30
N ARG A 567 9.45 -24.37 -35.89
CA ARG A 567 8.97 -23.24 -35.10
C ARG A 567 7.84 -23.70 -34.19
N CYS A 568 7.73 -23.09 -33.02
CA CYS A 568 6.60 -23.35 -32.13
C CYS A 568 5.29 -22.80 -32.75
N PRO A 569 4.19 -23.57 -32.72
CA PRO A 569 2.90 -23.11 -33.25
C PRO A 569 2.33 -21.94 -32.42
N PRO A 570 1.34 -21.19 -32.96
CA PRO A 570 0.60 -20.19 -32.19
C PRO A 570 0.10 -20.75 -30.86
N ARG A 571 0.03 -19.89 -29.83
CA ARG A 571 -0.18 -20.22 -28.42
C ARG A 571 0.94 -21.03 -27.77
N SER A 572 2.12 -21.08 -28.39
CA SER A 572 3.31 -21.60 -27.75
C SER A 572 4.56 -20.80 -28.11
N PHE A 573 5.54 -20.82 -27.22
CA PHE A 573 6.84 -20.18 -27.38
C PHE A 573 7.96 -21.17 -27.01
N PRO A 574 9.17 -21.02 -27.54
CA PRO A 574 10.28 -21.91 -27.21
C PRO A 574 10.83 -21.60 -25.82
N ASN A 575 10.89 -22.61 -24.95
CA ASN A 575 11.57 -22.49 -23.66
C ASN A 575 13.10 -22.65 -23.80
N GLN A 576 13.86 -22.37 -22.73
CA GLN A 576 15.32 -22.46 -22.70
C GLN A 576 15.89 -23.87 -23.04
N GLY A 577 15.06 -24.91 -23.01
CA GLY A 577 15.39 -26.29 -23.36
C GLY A 577 15.02 -26.70 -24.79
N GLY A 578 14.58 -25.77 -25.64
CA GLY A 578 14.13 -26.05 -27.00
C GLY A 578 12.79 -26.78 -27.07
N VAL A 579 11.96 -26.69 -26.03
CA VAL A 579 10.61 -27.28 -25.98
C VAL A 579 9.58 -26.17 -26.11
N CYS A 580 8.58 -26.35 -26.96
CA CYS A 580 7.49 -25.40 -27.10
C CYS A 580 6.59 -25.45 -25.85
N TRP A 581 6.53 -24.35 -25.12
CA TRP A 581 5.70 -24.15 -23.94
C TRP A 581 4.49 -23.28 -24.27
N PRO A 582 3.35 -23.48 -23.60
CA PRO A 582 2.15 -22.70 -23.88
C PRO A 582 2.34 -21.23 -23.50
N CYS A 583 1.79 -20.32 -24.32
CA CYS A 583 1.63 -18.92 -23.98
C CYS A 583 0.64 -18.75 -22.82
N HIS A 584 0.64 -17.57 -22.19
CA HIS A 584 -0.48 -17.15 -21.35
C HIS A 584 -1.79 -17.18 -22.16
N GLU A 585 -2.91 -17.56 -21.53
CA GLU A 585 -4.18 -17.85 -22.23
C GLU A 585 -4.75 -16.66 -23.02
N SER A 586 -4.41 -15.45 -22.61
CA SER A 586 -4.80 -14.20 -23.28
C SER A 586 -3.97 -13.89 -24.53
N CYS A 587 -2.84 -14.57 -24.74
CA CYS A 587 -1.96 -14.36 -25.89
C CYS A 587 -2.26 -15.38 -27.00
N GLU A 588 -2.31 -14.91 -28.25
CA GLU A 588 -2.32 -15.78 -29.42
C GLU A 588 -0.90 -16.11 -29.89
N ILE A 589 0.01 -15.13 -29.82
CA ILE A 589 1.44 -15.30 -30.05
C ILE A 589 2.15 -14.64 -28.87
N CYS A 590 3.16 -15.29 -28.31
CA CYS A 590 3.93 -14.77 -27.19
C CYS A 590 5.43 -15.01 -27.38
N ALA A 591 6.22 -14.20 -26.70
CA ALA A 591 7.67 -14.37 -26.58
C ALA A 591 8.08 -15.13 -25.30
N GLY A 592 7.13 -15.37 -24.39
CA GLY A 592 7.36 -15.93 -23.06
C GLY A 592 6.06 -16.45 -22.42
N ALA A 593 6.19 -17.11 -21.27
CA ALA A 593 5.05 -17.68 -20.54
C ALA A 593 4.21 -16.63 -19.79
N GLY A 594 4.78 -15.43 -19.57
CA GLY A 594 4.13 -14.36 -18.83
C GLY A 594 2.96 -13.73 -19.61
N GLN A 595 2.00 -13.18 -18.87
CA GLN A 595 0.88 -12.44 -19.44
C GLN A 595 1.33 -11.14 -20.14
N ASP A 596 2.49 -10.61 -19.76
CA ASP A 596 3.19 -9.44 -20.31
C ASP A 596 4.13 -9.79 -21.46
N SER A 597 4.11 -11.05 -21.93
CA SER A 597 4.92 -11.52 -23.05
C SER A 597 4.10 -11.68 -24.34
N CYS A 598 2.89 -11.11 -24.42
CA CYS A 598 2.03 -11.27 -25.60
C CYS A 598 2.51 -10.40 -26.78
N LEU A 599 2.79 -11.03 -27.92
CA LEU A 599 3.04 -10.34 -29.18
C LEU A 599 1.71 -10.02 -29.90
N SER A 600 0.73 -10.91 -29.81
CA SER A 600 -0.64 -10.70 -30.26
C SER A 600 -1.63 -11.32 -29.28
N CYS A 601 -2.85 -10.79 -29.27
CA CYS A 601 -3.89 -11.23 -28.36
C CYS A 601 -4.78 -12.30 -28.96
N ALA A 602 -5.28 -13.18 -28.10
CA ALA A 602 -6.37 -14.09 -28.43
C ALA A 602 -7.62 -13.29 -28.82
N PRO A 603 -8.56 -13.87 -29.59
CA PRO A 603 -9.81 -13.21 -29.95
C PRO A 603 -10.54 -12.62 -28.73
N ALA A 604 -11.19 -11.47 -28.90
CA ALA A 604 -11.87 -10.70 -27.84
C ALA A 604 -10.97 -10.13 -26.73
N HIS A 605 -9.65 -10.08 -26.94
CA HIS A 605 -8.72 -9.39 -26.04
C HIS A 605 -8.02 -8.25 -26.78
N LEU A 606 -7.93 -7.11 -26.09
CA LEU A 606 -7.27 -5.89 -26.51
C LEU A 606 -5.82 -5.92 -26.05
N ARG A 607 -4.89 -5.54 -26.93
CA ARG A 607 -3.46 -5.47 -26.59
C ARG A 607 -3.13 -4.12 -25.97
N VAL A 608 -2.63 -4.12 -24.74
CA VAL A 608 -2.02 -2.93 -24.14
C VAL A 608 -0.65 -2.73 -24.78
N THR A 609 -0.48 -1.64 -25.53
CA THR A 609 0.61 -1.50 -26.52
C THR A 609 2.01 -1.41 -25.91
N ASP A 610 2.14 -0.79 -24.75
CA ASP A 610 3.39 -0.60 -24.01
C ASP A 610 3.68 -1.71 -22.99
N LEU A 611 2.65 -2.45 -22.55
CA LEU A 611 2.78 -3.53 -21.55
C LEU A 611 2.82 -4.94 -22.15
N ALA A 612 2.47 -5.15 -23.43
CA ALA A 612 2.28 -6.47 -24.07
C ALA A 612 1.38 -7.42 -23.27
N VAL A 613 0.40 -6.85 -22.58
CA VAL A 613 -0.65 -7.58 -21.88
C VAL A 613 -1.89 -7.59 -22.76
N CYS A 614 -2.57 -8.73 -22.80
CA CYS A 614 -3.86 -8.86 -23.46
C CYS A 614 -4.97 -8.86 -22.42
N LEU A 615 -5.86 -7.88 -22.49
CA LEU A 615 -6.96 -7.69 -21.54
C LEU A 615 -8.29 -7.60 -22.30
N GLN A 616 -9.39 -8.03 -21.68
CA GLN A 616 -10.71 -7.90 -22.31
C GLN A 616 -11.24 -6.46 -22.30
N GLN A 617 -10.71 -5.62 -21.41
CA GLN A 617 -11.04 -4.21 -21.30
C GLN A 617 -9.77 -3.41 -21.02
N CYS A 618 -9.69 -2.20 -21.58
CA CYS A 618 -8.55 -1.32 -21.32
C CYS A 618 -8.51 -0.89 -19.85
N PRO A 619 -7.33 -0.90 -19.22
CA PRO A 619 -7.17 -0.42 -17.85
C PRO A 619 -7.34 1.10 -17.80
N GLU A 620 -7.58 1.64 -16.60
CA GLU A 620 -7.60 3.09 -16.40
C GLU A 620 -6.27 3.72 -16.82
N GLY A 621 -6.33 4.94 -17.37
CA GLY A 621 -5.19 5.58 -18.05
C GLY A 621 -5.00 5.15 -19.50
N TYR A 622 -5.89 4.32 -20.06
CA TYR A 622 -5.86 3.88 -21.45
C TYR A 622 -7.23 4.05 -22.10
N TYR A 623 -7.25 4.42 -23.37
CA TYR A 623 -8.47 4.36 -24.17
C TYR A 623 -8.42 3.20 -25.15
N GLU A 624 -9.60 2.69 -25.48
CA GLU A 624 -9.78 1.60 -26.43
C GLU A 624 -9.73 2.14 -27.86
N ASN A 625 -8.76 1.67 -28.64
CA ASN A 625 -8.72 1.86 -30.08
C ASN A 625 -9.39 0.65 -30.75
N THR A 626 -10.64 0.83 -31.16
CA THR A 626 -11.47 -0.21 -31.78
C THR A 626 -10.99 -0.62 -33.17
N GLU A 627 -10.22 0.21 -33.89
CA GLU A 627 -9.72 -0.12 -35.23
C GLU A 627 -8.62 -1.18 -35.19
N ASN A 628 -7.75 -1.10 -34.17
CA ASN A 628 -6.59 -1.99 -34.02
C ASN A 628 -6.74 -3.00 -32.87
N SER A 629 -7.86 -2.98 -32.14
CA SER A 629 -8.07 -3.78 -30.93
C SER A 629 -6.93 -3.60 -29.91
N THR A 630 -6.55 -2.35 -29.65
CA THR A 630 -5.44 -2.00 -28.75
C THR A 630 -5.87 -1.02 -27.67
N CYS A 631 -5.26 -1.13 -26.50
CA CYS A 631 -5.35 -0.13 -25.45
C CYS A 631 -4.14 0.79 -25.56
N VAL A 632 -4.40 2.08 -25.80
CA VAL A 632 -3.37 3.09 -26.00
C VAL A 632 -3.36 4.01 -24.77
N PRO A 633 -2.18 4.29 -24.18
CA PRO A 633 -2.08 5.12 -22.99
C PRO A 633 -2.54 6.54 -23.29
N CYS A 634 -3.24 7.15 -22.33
CA CYS A 634 -3.64 8.54 -22.36
C CYS A 634 -2.42 9.48 -22.36
N GLU A 635 -2.61 10.71 -22.82
CA GLU A 635 -1.57 11.74 -22.75
C GLU A 635 -1.19 12.02 -21.28
N ALA A 636 0.05 12.46 -21.05
CA ALA A 636 0.56 12.73 -19.71
C ALA A 636 -0.36 13.68 -18.93
N ASN A 637 -0.50 13.44 -17.62
CA ASN A 637 -1.37 14.16 -16.68
C ASN A 637 -2.88 13.86 -16.83
N CYS A 638 -3.25 12.93 -17.70
CA CYS A 638 -4.63 12.49 -17.91
C CYS A 638 -4.86 11.14 -17.25
N ALA A 639 -5.77 11.08 -16.29
CA ALA A 639 -6.13 9.84 -15.59
C ALA A 639 -7.05 8.95 -16.45
N SER A 640 -7.93 9.54 -17.25
CA SER A 640 -8.76 8.81 -18.22
C SER A 640 -9.00 9.63 -19.47
N CYS A 641 -9.00 8.99 -20.64
CA CYS A 641 -9.24 9.62 -21.94
C CYS A 641 -10.22 8.79 -22.79
N GLN A 642 -10.83 9.43 -23.78
CA GLN A 642 -11.79 8.79 -24.67
C GLN A 642 -11.52 9.18 -26.13
N ASP A 643 -11.74 8.26 -27.07
CA ASP A 643 -11.54 8.41 -28.53
C ASP A 643 -10.08 8.60 -28.96
N ARG A 644 -9.30 9.43 -28.26
CA ARG A 644 -7.90 9.78 -28.55
C ARG A 644 -7.11 10.03 -27.26
N PRO A 645 -5.76 9.89 -27.27
CA PRO A 645 -4.94 10.10 -26.08
C PRO A 645 -5.05 11.53 -25.51
N ASP A 646 -5.29 12.53 -26.38
CA ASP A 646 -5.30 13.96 -26.06
C ASP A 646 -6.67 14.51 -25.61
N LYS A 647 -7.71 13.66 -25.61
CA LYS A 647 -9.07 14.03 -25.19
C LYS A 647 -9.34 13.46 -23.80
N CYS A 648 -8.90 14.21 -22.80
CA CYS A 648 -9.00 13.81 -21.42
C CYS A 648 -10.43 13.94 -20.87
N THR A 649 -10.88 12.93 -20.14
CA THR A 649 -12.17 12.89 -19.44
C THR A 649 -12.02 13.05 -17.94
N SER A 650 -10.84 12.75 -17.37
CA SER A 650 -10.49 13.06 -15.98
C SER A 650 -8.99 13.26 -15.81
N CYS A 651 -8.59 14.17 -14.92
CA CYS A 651 -7.19 14.52 -14.70
C CYS A 651 -6.57 13.75 -13.53
N GLU A 652 -5.24 13.60 -13.56
CA GLU A 652 -4.50 13.11 -12.40
C GLU A 652 -4.68 14.06 -11.21
N HIS A 653 -4.74 13.49 -10.00
CA HIS A 653 -5.10 14.19 -8.76
C HIS A 653 -4.41 15.56 -8.62
N HIS A 654 -5.19 16.58 -8.26
CA HIS A 654 -4.80 18.00 -8.09
C HIS A 654 -4.62 18.82 -9.37
N LEU A 655 -4.97 18.29 -10.54
CA LEU A 655 -5.03 19.05 -11.79
C LEU A 655 -6.48 19.40 -12.14
N VAL A 656 -6.64 20.53 -12.81
CA VAL A 656 -7.94 21.04 -13.22
C VAL A 656 -8.18 20.81 -14.70
N MET A 657 -9.39 20.38 -15.04
CA MET A 657 -9.80 20.12 -16.41
C MET A 657 -10.36 21.38 -17.06
N HIS A 658 -9.84 21.70 -18.25
CA HIS A 658 -10.36 22.75 -19.12
C HIS A 658 -10.27 22.30 -20.59
N GLU A 659 -11.39 22.33 -21.30
CA GLU A 659 -11.47 21.92 -22.71
C GLU A 659 -10.86 20.53 -23.00
N ASN A 660 -11.15 19.53 -22.15
CA ASN A 660 -10.63 18.15 -22.23
C ASN A 660 -9.10 18.04 -22.08
N LYS A 661 -8.44 19.02 -21.43
CA LYS A 661 -7.03 19.00 -21.08
C LYS A 661 -6.82 19.32 -19.61
N CYS A 662 -5.75 18.77 -19.05
CA CYS A 662 -5.40 18.92 -17.65
C CYS A 662 -4.34 20.01 -17.47
N TYR A 663 -4.63 20.97 -16.59
CA TYR A 663 -3.76 22.09 -16.28
C TYR A 663 -3.45 22.12 -14.79
N ALA A 664 -2.30 22.71 -14.43
CA ALA A 664 -1.93 22.94 -13.03
C ALA A 664 -2.81 23.99 -12.33
N ALA A 665 -3.46 24.86 -13.10
CA ALA A 665 -4.39 25.88 -12.62
C ALA A 665 -5.29 26.36 -13.76
N CYS A 666 -6.47 26.87 -13.41
CA CYS A 666 -7.41 27.37 -14.40
C CYS A 666 -6.88 28.60 -15.15
N PRO A 667 -7.08 28.68 -16.49
CA PRO A 667 -6.69 29.84 -17.28
C PRO A 667 -7.35 31.15 -16.80
N PRO A 668 -6.82 32.32 -17.19
CA PRO A 668 -7.45 33.62 -16.91
C PRO A 668 -8.92 33.64 -17.34
N TYR A 669 -9.75 34.44 -16.65
CA TYR A 669 -11.21 34.50 -16.83
C TYR A 669 -11.98 33.25 -16.41
N THR A 670 -11.31 32.25 -15.83
CA THR A 670 -11.95 31.07 -15.25
C THR A 670 -11.48 30.84 -13.82
N TYR A 671 -12.23 30.05 -13.06
CA TYR A 671 -11.89 29.64 -11.70
C TYR A 671 -12.17 28.14 -11.52
N GLU A 672 -11.50 27.56 -10.53
CA GLU A 672 -11.62 26.14 -10.19
C GLU A 672 -12.91 25.87 -9.40
N THR A 673 -13.68 24.88 -9.86
CA THR A 673 -14.88 24.38 -9.17
C THR A 673 -14.54 23.22 -8.23
N GLN A 674 -15.48 22.85 -7.35
CA GLN A 674 -15.32 21.70 -6.44
C GLN A 674 -15.09 20.36 -7.17
N ASP A 675 -15.49 20.27 -8.44
CA ASP A 675 -15.33 19.09 -9.29
C ASP A 675 -14.02 19.12 -10.11
N TYR A 676 -13.03 19.95 -9.74
CA TYR A 676 -11.75 20.13 -10.45
C TYR A 676 -11.92 20.55 -11.92
N ASN A 677 -12.96 21.33 -12.22
CA ASN A 677 -13.22 21.88 -13.55
C ASN A 677 -13.02 23.40 -13.56
N CYS A 678 -12.72 23.96 -14.72
CA CYS A 678 -12.62 25.41 -14.87
C CYS A 678 -13.94 26.02 -15.37
N ALA A 679 -14.58 26.83 -14.54
CA ALA A 679 -15.81 27.56 -14.86
C ALA A 679 -15.53 29.06 -15.12
N PRO A 680 -16.33 29.75 -15.95
CA PRO A 680 -16.09 31.15 -16.29
C PRO A 680 -16.35 32.09 -15.10
N CYS A 681 -15.51 33.11 -14.97
CA CYS A 681 -15.71 34.24 -14.07
C CYS A 681 -16.81 35.19 -14.57
N HIS A 682 -17.33 36.04 -13.68
CA HIS A 682 -18.19 37.15 -14.09
C HIS A 682 -17.48 38.05 -15.13
N PRO A 683 -18.18 38.62 -16.15
CA PRO A 683 -17.55 39.35 -17.26
C PRO A 683 -16.73 40.58 -16.88
N THR A 684 -16.92 41.13 -15.67
CA THR A 684 -16.13 42.26 -15.16
C THR A 684 -14.84 41.82 -14.45
N CYS A 685 -14.72 40.54 -14.07
CA CYS A 685 -13.53 39.99 -13.43
C CYS A 685 -12.50 39.51 -14.48
N GLU A 686 -11.23 39.68 -14.15
CA GLU A 686 -10.08 39.05 -14.80
C GLU A 686 -9.74 37.72 -14.09
N THR A 687 -9.77 37.71 -12.75
CA THR A 687 -9.68 36.51 -11.91
C THR A 687 -10.77 36.54 -10.84
N CYS A 688 -11.26 35.38 -10.42
CA CYS A 688 -12.37 35.26 -9.48
C CYS A 688 -12.26 33.98 -8.64
N ASN A 689 -13.05 33.89 -7.58
CA ASN A 689 -13.28 32.65 -6.81
C ASN A 689 -14.74 32.14 -6.94
N GLY A 690 -15.48 32.66 -7.92
CA GLY A 690 -16.86 32.30 -8.17
C GLY A 690 -17.48 33.07 -9.34
N THR A 691 -18.73 32.76 -9.65
CA THR A 691 -19.47 33.33 -10.80
C THR A 691 -20.14 34.66 -10.50
N ALA A 692 -20.31 35.04 -9.23
CA ALA A 692 -21.00 36.26 -8.86
C ALA A 692 -20.15 37.51 -9.10
N ASP A 693 -20.79 38.66 -9.28
CA ASP A 693 -20.15 39.95 -9.53
C ASP A 693 -19.37 40.50 -8.33
N ASN A 694 -19.67 40.00 -7.12
CA ASN A 694 -18.98 40.30 -5.86
C ASN A 694 -17.84 39.31 -5.51
N GLN A 695 -17.54 38.37 -6.41
CA GLN A 695 -16.51 37.34 -6.24
C GLN A 695 -15.27 37.61 -7.14
N CYS A 696 -15.06 38.86 -7.54
CA CYS A 696 -13.88 39.25 -8.31
C CYS A 696 -12.65 39.43 -7.41
N ILE A 697 -11.55 38.78 -7.79
CA ILE A 697 -10.24 38.96 -7.15
C ILE A 697 -9.47 40.08 -7.85
N ALA A 698 -9.41 40.05 -9.19
CA ALA A 698 -8.85 41.10 -10.02
C ALA A 698 -9.84 41.56 -11.09
N CYS A 699 -9.84 42.86 -11.39
CA CYS A 699 -10.73 43.46 -12.37
C CYS A 699 -10.08 43.58 -13.75
N ARG A 700 -10.90 43.41 -14.80
CA ARG A 700 -10.48 43.66 -16.18
C ARG A 700 -9.98 45.09 -16.36
N SER A 701 -9.09 45.26 -17.34
CA SER A 701 -8.54 46.56 -17.73
C SER A 701 -9.63 47.62 -17.90
N GLY A 702 -9.50 48.75 -17.19
CA GLY A 702 -10.46 49.86 -17.22
C GLY A 702 -11.49 49.86 -16.08
N LEU A 703 -11.53 48.82 -15.25
CA LEU A 703 -12.38 48.73 -14.05
C LEU A 703 -11.54 48.80 -12.77
N PHE A 704 -12.18 49.16 -11.66
CA PHE A 704 -11.58 49.33 -10.33
C PHE A 704 -12.25 48.38 -9.32
N ALA A 705 -11.44 47.64 -8.56
CA ALA A 705 -11.87 46.74 -7.51
C ALA A 705 -12.32 47.49 -6.24
N LEU A 706 -13.48 47.09 -5.69
CA LEU A 706 -13.99 47.54 -4.40
C LEU A 706 -14.86 46.44 -3.77
N ASN A 707 -14.46 45.94 -2.59
CA ASN A 707 -15.18 44.91 -1.82
C ASN A 707 -15.64 43.71 -2.69
N GLY A 708 -14.73 43.14 -3.49
CA GLY A 708 -15.02 41.99 -4.35
C GLY A 708 -15.78 42.31 -5.65
N THR A 709 -16.21 43.57 -5.87
CA THR A 709 -16.88 44.02 -7.10
C THR A 709 -15.98 44.85 -8.00
N CYS A 710 -16.14 44.72 -9.33
CA CYS A 710 -15.41 45.51 -10.32
C CYS A 710 -16.29 46.60 -10.94
N ARG A 711 -15.87 47.86 -10.83
CA ARG A 711 -16.69 49.04 -11.22
C ARG A 711 -15.94 49.97 -12.16
N ALA A 712 -16.64 50.68 -13.05
CA ALA A 712 -16.01 51.64 -13.97
C ALA A 712 -15.52 52.93 -13.28
N SER A 713 -16.12 53.29 -12.14
CA SER A 713 -15.75 54.46 -11.34
C SER A 713 -15.86 54.17 -9.84
N CYS A 714 -15.05 54.86 -9.03
CA CYS A 714 -15.08 54.75 -7.58
C CYS A 714 -16.18 55.63 -6.97
N PRO A 715 -16.91 55.15 -5.95
CA PRO A 715 -17.96 55.92 -5.27
C PRO A 715 -17.38 57.08 -4.43
N ALA A 716 -18.24 57.99 -3.98
CA ALA A 716 -17.85 59.10 -3.10
C ALA A 716 -17.12 58.59 -1.84
N GLY A 717 -16.08 59.32 -1.40
CA GLY A 717 -15.17 58.86 -0.34
C GLY A 717 -14.08 57.88 -0.79
N TYR A 718 -14.01 57.53 -2.09
CA TYR A 718 -12.93 56.72 -2.66
C TYR A 718 -12.32 57.38 -3.90
N SER A 719 -11.03 57.14 -4.16
CA SER A 719 -10.29 57.59 -5.34
C SER A 719 -9.74 56.41 -6.14
N ALA A 720 -9.69 56.56 -7.46
CA ALA A 720 -9.25 55.50 -8.37
C ALA A 720 -7.73 55.42 -8.47
N ASP A 721 -7.12 54.32 -8.02
CA ASP A 721 -5.70 54.04 -8.27
C ASP A 721 -5.56 53.37 -9.64
N LYS A 722 -5.21 54.16 -10.66
CA LYS A 722 -5.01 53.69 -12.04
C LYS A 722 -3.88 52.66 -12.19
N LYS A 723 -2.88 52.66 -11.30
CA LYS A 723 -1.78 51.68 -11.37
C LYS A 723 -2.21 50.34 -10.80
N ARG A 724 -3.09 50.34 -9.80
CA ARG A 724 -3.53 49.14 -9.06
C ARG A 724 -4.91 48.63 -9.44
N ARG A 725 -5.66 49.38 -10.28
CA ARG A 725 -7.03 49.04 -10.69
C ARG A 725 -7.95 48.79 -9.48
N GLU A 726 -7.85 49.64 -8.45
CA GLU A 726 -8.65 49.56 -7.22
C GLU A 726 -9.16 50.93 -6.77
N CYS A 727 -10.20 50.91 -5.92
CA CYS A 727 -10.72 52.09 -5.25
C CYS A 727 -10.13 52.24 -3.86
N VAL A 728 -9.45 53.36 -3.61
CA VAL A 728 -8.76 53.66 -2.35
C VAL A 728 -9.56 54.67 -1.54
N ALA A 729 -9.85 54.36 -0.28
CA ALA A 729 -10.58 55.25 0.63
C ALA A 729 -9.86 56.59 0.84
N CYS A 730 -10.63 57.68 0.86
CA CYS A 730 -10.13 59.02 1.13
C CYS A 730 -9.78 59.23 2.61
N PRO A 731 -8.92 60.21 2.94
CA PRO A 731 -8.61 60.57 4.33
C PRO A 731 -9.87 60.96 5.14
N PRO A 732 -9.85 60.81 6.49
CA PRO A 732 -10.99 61.17 7.33
C PRO A 732 -11.48 62.61 7.13
N GLY A 733 -12.79 62.79 7.01
CA GLY A 733 -13.43 64.10 6.78
C GLY A 733 -13.41 64.57 5.31
N CYS A 734 -12.88 63.76 4.39
CA CYS A 734 -12.75 64.10 2.98
C CYS A 734 -13.87 63.51 2.12
N ALA A 735 -14.55 64.34 1.32
CA ALA A 735 -15.59 63.94 0.38
C ALA A 735 -15.01 63.48 -0.98
N THR A 736 -13.99 64.17 -1.50
CA THR A 736 -13.26 63.79 -2.72
C THR A 736 -11.76 63.95 -2.52
N CYS A 737 -10.97 63.00 -3.03
CA CYS A 737 -9.51 63.02 -2.90
C CYS A 737 -8.80 62.52 -4.16
N SER A 738 -7.53 62.88 -4.35
CA SER A 738 -6.72 62.45 -5.51
C SER A 738 -5.73 61.31 -5.19
N SER A 739 -5.70 60.84 -3.94
CA SER A 739 -4.99 59.64 -3.42
C SER A 739 -4.84 59.77 -1.90
N LEU A 740 -4.05 60.75 -1.45
CA LEU A 740 -3.80 61.08 -0.04
C LEU A 740 -4.05 62.55 0.30
N SER A 741 -4.26 63.40 -0.72
CA SER A 741 -4.63 64.80 -0.54
C SER A 741 -6.12 64.97 -0.73
N CYS A 742 -6.78 65.60 0.23
CA CYS A 742 -8.19 65.90 0.12
C CYS A 742 -8.41 67.10 -0.81
N THR A 743 -9.37 66.98 -1.74
CA THR A 743 -9.76 68.05 -2.66
C THR A 743 -11.06 68.74 -2.23
N SER A 744 -11.97 68.04 -1.54
CA SER A 744 -13.14 68.65 -0.90
C SER A 744 -13.51 67.92 0.39
N CYS A 745 -13.95 68.65 1.40
CA CYS A 745 -14.36 68.11 2.69
C CYS A 745 -15.85 67.78 2.74
N ILE A 746 -16.25 66.91 3.68
CA ILE A 746 -17.67 66.67 4.00
C ILE A 746 -18.29 67.92 4.64
N GLU A 747 -19.62 68.00 4.65
CA GLU A 747 -20.36 69.15 5.16
C GLU A 747 -20.00 69.45 6.64
N GLY A 748 -19.71 70.73 6.97
CA GLY A 748 -19.25 71.16 8.30
C GLY A 748 -17.75 71.00 8.57
N TRP A 749 -16.94 70.66 7.55
CA TRP A 749 -15.48 70.53 7.64
C TRP A 749 -14.78 71.43 6.62
N SER A 750 -13.66 72.04 7.00
CA SER A 750 -12.85 72.92 6.15
C SER A 750 -11.44 72.35 5.90
N LEU A 751 -10.92 72.62 4.70
CA LEU A 751 -9.61 72.13 4.26
C LEU A 751 -8.48 73.01 4.82
N ASN A 752 -7.54 72.41 5.54
CA ASN A 752 -6.39 73.13 6.08
C ASN A 752 -5.27 73.31 5.03
N LYS A 753 -4.28 74.17 5.34
CA LYS A 753 -3.11 74.46 4.47
C LYS A 753 -2.23 73.23 4.16
N LYS A 754 -2.46 72.09 4.81
CA LYS A 754 -1.75 70.82 4.60
C LYS A 754 -2.59 69.77 3.85
N GLY A 755 -3.75 70.14 3.30
CA GLY A 755 -4.59 69.26 2.48
C GLY A 755 -5.43 68.24 3.27
N LEU A 756 -5.68 68.50 4.56
CA LEU A 756 -6.48 67.66 5.46
C LEU A 756 -7.75 68.40 5.90
N CYS A 757 -8.87 67.68 6.01
CA CYS A 757 -10.13 68.25 6.49
C CYS A 757 -10.18 68.28 8.03
N ALA A 758 -10.74 69.35 8.59
CA ALA A 758 -11.04 69.46 10.02
C ALA A 758 -12.44 70.07 10.22
N PRO A 759 -13.16 69.75 11.30
CA PRO A 759 -14.46 70.35 11.59
C PRO A 759 -14.34 71.87 11.73
N GLU A 760 -15.30 72.63 11.19
CA GLU A 760 -15.31 74.11 11.24
C GLU A 760 -15.48 74.66 12.67
N SER A 761 -16.07 73.88 13.57
CA SER A 761 -16.27 74.19 15.00
C SER A 761 -14.97 74.29 15.81
N ARG A 762 -13.82 74.01 15.19
CA ARG A 762 -12.49 74.06 15.81
C ARG A 762 -11.87 75.46 15.87
N SER A 763 -12.57 76.47 15.37
CA SER A 763 -12.08 77.86 15.36
C SER A 763 -12.09 78.53 16.75
N ASN A 764 -12.81 77.98 17.74
CA ASN A 764 -12.97 78.58 19.08
C ASN A 764 -12.51 77.71 20.28
N CYS A 765 -11.92 76.52 20.06
CA CYS A 765 -11.50 75.60 21.13
C CYS A 765 -10.05 75.10 20.93
N ASN A 766 -9.40 74.70 22.03
CA ASN A 766 -8.06 74.12 21.99
C ASN A 766 -8.05 72.74 21.30
N THR A 767 -6.87 72.28 20.89
CA THR A 767 -6.71 71.06 20.08
C THR A 767 -7.21 69.79 20.77
N ASP A 768 -7.18 69.74 22.09
CA ASP A 768 -7.61 68.66 23.01
C ASP A 768 -9.09 68.77 23.43
N GLN A 769 -9.87 69.65 22.78
CA GLN A 769 -11.26 69.93 23.12
C GLN A 769 -12.17 69.89 21.88
N TYR A 770 -13.43 69.49 22.09
CA TYR A 770 -14.50 69.55 21.10
C TYR A 770 -15.57 70.56 21.53
N TYR A 771 -16.24 71.18 20.55
CA TYR A 771 -17.25 72.21 20.81
C TYR A 771 -18.65 71.58 20.85
N GLU A 772 -19.33 71.73 21.98
CA GLU A 772 -20.68 71.20 22.21
C GLU A 772 -21.47 72.19 23.08
N GLU A 773 -22.68 72.57 22.63
CA GLU A 773 -23.61 73.46 23.38
C GLU A 773 -23.01 74.81 23.84
N GLY A 774 -22.12 75.41 23.04
CA GLY A 774 -21.55 76.73 23.36
C GLY A 774 -20.35 76.70 24.30
N GLN A 775 -19.85 75.52 24.68
CA GLN A 775 -18.66 75.35 25.52
C GLN A 775 -17.67 74.35 24.90
N CYS A 776 -16.39 74.57 25.17
CA CYS A 776 -15.32 73.65 24.80
C CYS A 776 -15.18 72.56 25.88
N LYS A 777 -15.45 71.30 25.53
CA LYS A 777 -15.31 70.14 26.41
C LYS A 777 -14.09 69.32 26.03
N ALA A 778 -13.41 68.72 27.01
CA ALA A 778 -12.21 67.92 26.77
C ALA A 778 -12.52 66.64 25.99
N CYS A 779 -11.58 66.23 25.14
CA CYS A 779 -11.62 64.94 24.47
C CYS A 779 -11.53 63.77 25.45
N HIS A 780 -12.00 62.60 25.01
CA HIS A 780 -11.75 61.34 25.72
C HIS A 780 -10.24 61.15 25.94
N SER A 781 -9.84 60.58 27.08
CA SER A 781 -8.41 60.48 27.47
C SER A 781 -7.55 59.66 26.52
N SER A 782 -8.16 58.84 25.65
CA SER A 782 -7.47 58.08 24.62
C SER A 782 -7.19 58.88 23.33
N CYS A 783 -7.82 60.04 23.14
CA CYS A 783 -7.66 60.88 21.94
C CYS A 783 -6.73 62.08 22.23
N GLU A 784 -5.87 62.43 21.28
CA GLU A 784 -5.13 63.71 21.33
C GLU A 784 -6.02 64.84 20.81
N THR A 785 -6.80 64.56 19.77
CA THR A 785 -7.80 65.48 19.26
C THR A 785 -9.05 64.71 18.84
N CYS A 786 -10.25 65.29 18.98
CA CYS A 786 -11.52 64.59 18.82
C CYS A 786 -12.62 65.44 18.16
N ALA A 787 -13.67 64.78 17.69
CA ALA A 787 -14.91 65.38 17.19
C ALA A 787 -16.07 65.27 18.21
N GLY A 788 -15.85 64.59 19.34
CA GLY A 788 -16.87 64.26 20.34
C GLY A 788 -16.26 63.69 21.62
N SER A 789 -17.09 63.39 22.61
CA SER A 789 -16.67 62.96 23.96
C SER A 789 -16.28 61.50 24.11
N THR A 790 -16.63 60.63 23.17
CA THR A 790 -16.41 59.18 23.30
C THR A 790 -15.13 58.71 22.61
N GLU A 791 -14.68 57.52 22.97
CA GLU A 791 -13.47 56.87 22.43
C GLU A 791 -13.51 56.58 20.92
N ASP A 792 -14.71 56.60 20.31
CA ASP A 792 -14.95 56.42 18.87
C ASP A 792 -15.07 57.74 18.08
N HIS A 793 -14.71 58.86 18.70
CA HIS A 793 -14.72 60.18 18.06
C HIS A 793 -13.33 60.81 17.97
N CYS A 794 -12.25 60.04 18.05
CA CYS A 794 -10.89 60.54 17.88
C CYS A 794 -10.60 60.96 16.42
N ILE A 795 -9.91 62.10 16.29
CA ILE A 795 -9.37 62.64 15.02
C ILE A 795 -7.84 62.45 14.96
N SER A 796 -7.14 62.45 16.10
CA SER A 796 -5.72 62.06 16.22
C SER A 796 -5.43 61.43 17.58
N CYS A 797 -4.31 60.71 17.68
CA CYS A 797 -3.96 59.89 18.84
C CYS A 797 -2.65 60.34 19.49
N PRO A 798 -2.54 60.26 20.83
CA PRO A 798 -1.30 60.55 21.55
C PRO A 798 -0.23 59.51 21.21
N ASN A 799 1.03 59.91 20.99
CA ASN A 799 2.13 58.98 20.75
C ASN A 799 2.34 58.07 21.99
N PRO A 800 2.34 56.73 21.89
CA PRO A 800 2.51 55.88 20.69
C PRO A 800 1.23 55.25 20.08
N LEU A 801 0.04 55.72 20.43
CA LEU A 801 -1.22 55.17 19.93
C LEU A 801 -1.45 55.52 18.44
N LEU A 802 -2.02 54.58 17.70
CA LEU A 802 -2.34 54.66 16.28
C LEU A 802 -3.82 54.97 16.08
N LEU A 803 -4.16 55.84 15.13
CA LEU A 803 -5.56 56.09 14.77
C LEU A 803 -6.06 54.99 13.82
N GLN A 804 -7.08 54.22 14.21
CA GLN A 804 -7.79 53.27 13.36
C GLN A 804 -9.25 53.68 13.24
N GLY A 805 -9.66 54.16 12.06
CA GLY A 805 -10.99 54.75 11.87
C GLY A 805 -11.15 56.03 12.71
N LYS A 806 -11.93 55.95 13.79
CA LYS A 806 -12.16 57.05 14.73
C LYS A 806 -11.74 56.72 16.18
N ARG A 807 -10.96 55.67 16.40
CA ARG A 807 -10.47 55.23 17.72
C ARG A 807 -8.95 55.15 17.75
N CYS A 808 -8.37 55.29 18.94
CA CYS A 808 -6.94 55.17 19.17
C CYS A 808 -6.60 53.79 19.73
N VAL A 809 -5.71 53.06 19.06
CA VAL A 809 -5.32 51.68 19.40
C VAL A 809 -3.81 51.57 19.60
N SER A 810 -3.37 50.67 20.48
CA SER A 810 -1.94 50.42 20.72
C SER A 810 -1.27 49.61 19.61
N GLN A 811 -2.04 48.79 18.90
CA GLN A 811 -1.64 48.00 17.75
C GLN A 811 -2.82 47.96 16.77
N CYS A 812 -2.55 47.97 15.46
CA CYS A 812 -3.61 47.83 14.47
C CYS A 812 -4.21 46.43 14.51
N ASP A 813 -5.54 46.33 14.35
CA ASP A 813 -6.22 45.04 14.25
C ASP A 813 -5.82 44.28 12.97
N ASP A 814 -6.15 43.00 12.94
CA ASP A 814 -6.08 42.17 11.72
C ASP A 814 -6.82 42.88 10.56
N ALA A 815 -6.28 42.73 9.34
CA ALA A 815 -6.62 43.49 8.14
C ALA A 815 -6.18 44.98 8.11
N PHE A 816 -5.39 45.45 9.07
CA PHE A 816 -4.76 46.79 9.06
C PHE A 816 -3.26 46.72 9.34
N TYR A 817 -2.49 47.70 8.84
CA TYR A 817 -1.06 47.84 9.13
C TYR A 817 -0.71 49.27 9.56
N SER A 818 0.31 49.40 10.41
CA SER A 818 0.74 50.69 10.95
C SER A 818 1.57 51.47 9.93
N VAL A 819 1.20 52.72 9.65
CA VAL A 819 2.02 53.67 8.90
C VAL A 819 2.52 54.75 9.86
N VAL A 820 3.83 54.77 10.10
CA VAL A 820 4.51 55.83 10.88
C VAL A 820 5.15 56.81 9.89
N GLN A 821 4.40 57.86 9.52
CA GLN A 821 4.96 59.02 8.83
C GLN A 821 5.30 60.10 9.87
N PRO A 822 6.22 61.05 9.58
CA PRO A 822 6.77 62.01 10.56
C PRO A 822 5.76 63.01 11.18
N SER A 823 4.44 62.79 11.03
CA SER A 823 3.45 63.62 11.71
C SER A 823 2.15 62.92 12.16
N ARG A 824 1.85 61.66 11.80
CA ARG A 824 0.66 60.91 12.30
C ARG A 824 0.83 59.38 12.21
N PRO A 825 0.81 58.62 13.33
CA PRO A 825 0.69 57.17 13.31
C PRO A 825 -0.77 56.75 13.03
N VAL A 826 -1.02 56.07 11.91
CA VAL A 826 -2.38 55.66 11.48
C VAL A 826 -2.38 54.18 11.06
N CYS A 827 -3.46 53.48 11.37
CA CYS A 827 -3.74 52.14 10.87
C CYS A 827 -4.45 52.22 9.51
N VAL A 828 -3.81 51.68 8.48
CA VAL A 828 -4.33 51.67 7.11
C VAL A 828 -4.79 50.25 6.76
N PRO A 829 -5.95 50.05 6.12
CA PRO A 829 -6.42 48.72 5.76
C PRO A 829 -5.47 48.05 4.75
N CYS A 830 -5.36 46.74 4.86
CA CYS A 830 -4.69 45.86 3.90
C CYS A 830 -5.44 45.83 2.56
N LEU A 831 -4.80 45.29 1.53
CA LEU A 831 -5.47 45.00 0.26
C LEU A 831 -6.65 44.04 0.49
N HIS A 832 -7.71 44.16 -0.29
CA HIS A 832 -8.93 43.35 -0.08
C HIS A 832 -8.69 41.85 -0.23
N THR A 833 -7.64 41.44 -0.94
CA THR A 833 -7.22 40.03 -1.07
C THR A 833 -6.43 39.51 0.13
N CYS A 834 -6.13 40.37 1.09
CA CYS A 834 -5.20 40.12 2.18
C CYS A 834 -5.90 40.14 3.54
N LYS A 835 -5.67 39.09 4.35
CA LYS A 835 -6.18 38.97 5.72
C LYS A 835 -5.28 39.71 6.72
N SER A 836 -3.96 39.63 6.56
CA SER A 836 -2.99 40.36 7.40
C SER A 836 -1.83 40.86 6.56
N CYS A 837 -1.36 42.09 6.81
CA CYS A 837 -0.26 42.68 6.05
C CYS A 837 0.68 43.50 6.95
N VAL A 838 1.95 43.59 6.55
CA VAL A 838 2.94 44.48 7.19
C VAL A 838 3.10 45.80 6.42
N SER A 839 2.67 45.81 5.17
CA SER A 839 2.48 47.03 4.38
C SER A 839 1.39 46.79 3.34
N ARG A 840 0.88 47.85 2.71
CA ARG A 840 -0.10 47.71 1.61
C ARG A 840 0.40 46.83 0.45
N LEU A 841 1.71 46.64 0.29
CA LEU A 841 2.30 45.82 -0.77
C LEU A 841 2.89 44.49 -0.26
N ASN A 842 2.80 44.23 1.05
CA ASN A 842 3.39 43.05 1.64
C ASN A 842 2.38 42.40 2.57
N CYS A 843 1.54 41.58 1.96
CA CYS A 843 0.63 40.69 2.64
C CYS A 843 1.40 39.54 3.30
N THR A 844 1.01 39.18 4.51
CA THR A 844 1.59 38.06 5.26
C THR A 844 0.63 36.88 5.38
N ALA A 845 -0.68 37.09 5.21
CA ALA A 845 -1.66 36.04 5.09
C ALA A 845 -2.81 36.46 4.18
N CYS A 846 -3.21 35.59 3.26
CA CYS A 846 -4.29 35.86 2.31
C CYS A 846 -5.67 35.53 2.87
N GLN A 847 -6.71 36.08 2.24
CA GLN A 847 -8.07 35.59 2.48
C GLN A 847 -8.22 34.13 2.05
N ASP A 848 -9.16 33.43 2.68
CA ASP A 848 -9.36 31.99 2.47
C ASP A 848 -9.62 31.69 0.98
N GLY A 849 -8.89 30.70 0.45
CA GLY A 849 -8.93 30.33 -0.97
C GLY A 849 -7.93 31.07 -1.88
N LEU A 850 -7.11 31.98 -1.36
CA LEU A 850 -6.04 32.66 -2.11
C LEU A 850 -4.63 32.19 -1.69
N GLN A 851 -3.69 32.27 -2.63
CA GLN A 851 -2.32 31.83 -2.49
C GLN A 851 -1.37 33.03 -2.30
N LEU A 852 -0.56 33.01 -1.24
CA LEU A 852 0.43 34.04 -0.96
C LEU A 852 1.69 33.84 -1.81
N GLN A 853 2.06 34.84 -2.59
CA GLN A 853 3.27 34.83 -3.40
C GLN A 853 4.00 36.16 -3.26
N SER A 854 5.19 36.15 -2.67
CA SER A 854 6.07 37.34 -2.58
C SER A 854 5.38 38.60 -2.03
N GLY A 855 4.47 38.44 -1.05
CA GLY A 855 3.71 39.54 -0.45
C GLY A 855 2.40 39.91 -1.17
N GLU A 856 2.00 39.17 -2.20
CA GLU A 856 0.75 39.39 -2.95
C GLU A 856 -0.14 38.14 -2.90
N CYS A 857 -1.45 38.32 -2.77
CA CYS A 857 -2.43 37.23 -2.76
C CYS A 857 -3.04 37.02 -4.14
N ARG A 858 -2.97 35.78 -4.63
CA ARG A 858 -3.38 35.40 -5.99
C ARG A 858 -4.38 34.25 -5.96
N SER A 859 -5.27 34.19 -6.95
CA SER A 859 -6.19 33.04 -7.12
C SER A 859 -5.43 31.77 -7.46
N SER A 860 -4.39 31.89 -8.26
CA SER A 860 -3.52 30.81 -8.69
C SER A 860 -2.07 31.28 -8.72
N CYS A 861 -1.15 30.38 -8.43
CA CYS A 861 0.27 30.69 -8.44
C CYS A 861 0.73 31.06 -9.84
N ALA A 862 1.66 32.01 -9.94
CA ALA A 862 2.23 32.38 -11.23
C ALA A 862 2.91 31.17 -11.90
N PRO A 863 2.98 31.11 -13.25
CA PRO A 863 3.72 30.06 -13.94
C PRO A 863 5.14 29.88 -13.38
N GLY A 864 5.54 28.63 -13.19
CA GLY A 864 6.79 28.26 -12.50
C GLY A 864 6.65 28.18 -10.97
N TYR A 865 5.44 28.26 -10.43
CA TYR A 865 5.13 28.04 -9.01
C TYR A 865 3.88 27.17 -8.87
N TYR A 866 3.79 26.45 -7.75
CA TYR A 866 2.63 25.64 -7.36
C TYR A 866 2.15 26.06 -5.96
N SER A 867 0.91 25.69 -5.64
CA SER A 867 0.28 25.96 -4.35
C SER A 867 0.75 24.95 -3.30
N ASP A 868 1.41 25.41 -2.25
CA ASP A 868 1.78 24.65 -1.06
C ASP A 868 1.13 25.30 0.17
N ARG A 869 0.07 24.68 0.68
CA ARG A 869 -0.65 25.11 1.90
C ARG A 869 -1.02 26.61 1.94
N GLY A 870 -1.51 27.17 0.84
CA GLY A 870 -1.86 28.59 0.80
C GLY A 870 -0.72 29.53 0.39
N GLN A 871 0.46 29.00 0.06
CA GLN A 871 1.64 29.77 -0.38
C GLN A 871 2.19 29.24 -1.70
N CYS A 872 2.66 30.13 -2.56
CA CYS A 872 3.22 29.74 -3.85
C CYS A 872 4.71 29.39 -3.73
N ALA A 873 5.02 28.10 -3.84
CA ALA A 873 6.38 27.57 -3.89
C ALA A 873 6.86 27.41 -5.34
N LYS A 874 8.16 27.53 -5.59
CA LYS A 874 8.73 27.40 -6.95
C LYS A 874 8.65 25.96 -7.44
N CYS A 875 8.33 25.80 -8.71
CA CYS A 875 8.52 24.55 -9.43
C CYS A 875 10.00 24.18 -9.53
N TYR A 876 10.26 22.90 -9.76
CA TYR A 876 11.59 22.45 -10.17
C TYR A 876 12.03 23.16 -11.47
N LEU A 877 13.32 23.45 -11.60
CA LEU A 877 13.87 24.36 -12.62
C LEU A 877 13.63 23.93 -14.08
N SER A 878 13.40 22.63 -14.32
CA SER A 878 13.10 22.11 -15.66
C SER A 878 11.61 22.20 -16.02
N CYS A 879 10.73 22.46 -15.05
CA CYS A 879 9.29 22.59 -15.29
C CYS A 879 8.92 24.02 -15.67
N LYS A 880 7.98 24.17 -16.60
CA LYS A 880 7.32 25.46 -16.85
C LYS A 880 6.11 25.66 -15.92
N THR A 881 5.35 24.60 -15.67
CA THR A 881 4.31 24.53 -14.63
C THR A 881 4.43 23.17 -13.93
N CYS A 882 4.00 23.09 -12.67
CA CYS A 882 4.12 21.89 -11.87
C CYS A 882 2.93 21.76 -10.91
N SER A 883 2.68 20.54 -10.45
CA SER A 883 1.75 20.24 -9.35
C SER A 883 2.46 20.17 -8.00
N GLY A 884 3.79 20.11 -7.99
CA GLY A 884 4.59 20.00 -6.77
C GLY A 884 6.06 20.38 -6.95
N PRO A 885 6.89 20.27 -5.89
CA PRO A 885 8.27 20.75 -5.88
C PRO A 885 9.24 19.83 -6.62
N ARG A 886 8.86 18.58 -6.88
CA ARG A 886 9.77 17.56 -7.42
C ARG A 886 9.93 17.69 -8.93
N ARG A 887 11.03 17.12 -9.43
CA ARG A 887 11.38 17.12 -10.86
C ARG A 887 10.40 16.33 -11.73
N ASP A 888 9.75 15.31 -11.14
CA ASP A 888 8.76 14.40 -11.71
C ASP A 888 7.31 14.89 -11.54
N GLN A 889 7.11 16.12 -11.08
CA GLN A 889 5.81 16.75 -10.90
C GLN A 889 5.60 17.90 -11.89
N CYS A 890 6.30 17.89 -13.03
CA CYS A 890 6.07 18.85 -14.10
C CYS A 890 4.76 18.55 -14.83
N VAL A 891 3.93 19.58 -15.00
CA VAL A 891 2.69 19.50 -15.80
C VAL A 891 2.95 19.98 -17.23
N THR A 892 3.77 21.02 -17.41
CA THR A 892 4.18 21.49 -18.74
C THR A 892 5.66 21.83 -18.79
N CYS A 893 6.26 21.67 -19.97
CA CYS A 893 7.68 21.91 -20.20
C CYS A 893 7.98 23.24 -20.90
N PRO A 894 9.19 23.79 -20.71
CA PRO A 894 9.71 24.90 -21.52
C PRO A 894 9.74 24.56 -23.01
N ARG A 895 9.77 25.59 -23.88
CA ARG A 895 9.80 25.38 -25.34
C ARG A 895 11.02 24.54 -25.74
N GLY A 896 10.79 23.53 -26.58
CA GLY A 896 11.83 22.60 -27.05
C GLY A 896 12.06 21.39 -26.15
N TRP A 897 11.47 21.36 -24.95
CA TRP A 897 11.54 20.23 -24.02
C TRP A 897 10.27 19.39 -24.11
N GLN A 898 10.39 18.09 -23.85
CA GLN A 898 9.33 17.11 -23.88
C GLN A 898 9.05 16.60 -22.47
N LEU A 899 7.77 16.36 -22.17
CA LEU A 899 7.36 15.76 -20.90
C LEU A 899 7.43 14.23 -21.02
N ALA A 900 8.15 13.59 -20.11
CA ALA A 900 8.25 12.14 -20.01
C ALA A 900 8.01 11.74 -18.55
N ALA A 901 6.89 11.05 -18.28
CA ALA A 901 6.52 10.60 -16.93
C ALA A 901 6.63 11.69 -15.85
N GLY A 902 6.10 12.89 -16.12
CA GLY A 902 6.12 14.01 -15.18
C GLY A 902 7.45 14.78 -15.13
N GLU A 903 8.48 14.38 -15.89
CA GLU A 903 9.76 15.10 -15.98
C GLU A 903 9.95 15.78 -17.34
N CYS A 904 10.51 16.99 -17.35
CA CYS A 904 10.85 17.68 -18.58
C CYS A 904 12.28 17.37 -19.03
N HIS A 905 12.44 16.91 -20.28
CA HIS A 905 13.73 16.60 -20.90
C HIS A 905 13.92 17.32 -22.26
N PRO A 906 15.15 17.67 -22.67
CA PRO A 906 15.40 18.24 -24.00
C PRO A 906 15.10 17.26 -25.14
N GLU A 907 15.40 15.98 -24.91
CA GLU A 907 15.11 14.84 -25.78
C GLU A 907 14.51 13.73 -24.92
N CYS A 908 13.73 12.81 -25.51
CA CYS A 908 13.13 11.73 -24.74
C CYS A 908 14.22 10.87 -24.08
N PRO A 909 14.14 10.64 -22.75
CA PRO A 909 15.14 9.86 -22.04
C PRO A 909 15.10 8.37 -22.45
N GLU A 910 16.12 7.62 -22.06
CA GLU A 910 16.18 6.18 -22.26
C GLU A 910 14.93 5.49 -21.70
N GLY A 911 14.39 4.52 -22.44
CA GLY A 911 13.07 3.93 -22.13
C GLY A 911 11.86 4.74 -22.61
N PHE A 912 12.06 5.81 -23.40
CA PHE A 912 10.98 6.56 -24.07
C PHE A 912 11.31 6.80 -25.55
N PHE A 913 10.28 6.89 -26.39
CA PHE A 913 10.40 7.30 -27.79
C PHE A 913 9.56 8.56 -28.06
N LYS A 914 9.97 9.31 -29.08
CA LYS A 914 9.28 10.54 -29.49
C LYS A 914 8.10 10.20 -30.40
N SER A 915 6.89 10.59 -30.00
CA SER A 915 5.69 10.51 -30.83
C SER A 915 5.12 11.90 -31.14
N ASN A 916 4.01 11.94 -31.88
CA ASN A 916 3.28 13.18 -32.16
C ASN A 916 2.63 13.80 -30.90
N PHE A 917 2.56 13.03 -29.81
CA PHE A 917 1.92 13.40 -28.55
C PHE A 917 2.92 13.56 -27.39
N GLY A 918 4.22 13.65 -27.68
CA GLY A 918 5.28 13.80 -26.67
C GLY A 918 6.15 12.54 -26.51
N CYS A 919 6.74 12.35 -25.33
CA CYS A 919 7.54 11.16 -25.05
C CYS A 919 6.65 10.05 -24.51
N GLN A 920 6.52 8.98 -25.26
CA GLN A 920 5.79 7.78 -24.84
C GLN A 920 6.77 6.70 -24.38
N LYS A 921 6.35 5.91 -23.40
CA LYS A 921 7.19 4.89 -22.79
C LYS A 921 7.48 3.78 -23.80
N CYS A 922 8.71 3.31 -23.82
CA CYS A 922 9.09 2.11 -24.53
C CYS A 922 8.41 0.89 -23.93
N HIS A 923 8.27 -0.13 -24.76
CA HIS A 923 7.90 -1.46 -24.29
C HIS A 923 8.88 -1.94 -23.20
N HIS A 924 8.37 -2.59 -22.15
CA HIS A 924 9.18 -2.91 -20.95
C HIS A 924 10.39 -3.84 -21.21
N TYR A 925 10.32 -4.73 -22.21
CA TYR A 925 11.46 -5.52 -22.70
C TYR A 925 12.53 -4.72 -23.45
N CYS A 926 12.24 -3.49 -23.87
CA CYS A 926 13.17 -2.66 -24.61
C CYS A 926 13.94 -1.76 -23.66
N ARG A 927 15.25 -1.67 -23.88
CA ARG A 927 16.08 -0.64 -23.25
C ARG A 927 15.94 0.70 -23.98
N THR A 928 16.01 0.66 -25.31
CA THR A 928 15.63 1.77 -26.19
C THR A 928 14.70 1.27 -27.27
N CYS A 929 13.81 2.14 -27.77
CA CYS A 929 12.84 1.79 -28.79
C CYS A 929 12.62 2.94 -29.78
N LYS A 930 11.97 2.64 -30.90
CA LYS A 930 11.56 3.62 -31.91
C LYS A 930 10.04 3.74 -32.07
N GLY A 931 9.25 2.98 -31.30
CA GLY A 931 7.79 2.93 -31.40
C GLY A 931 7.10 2.14 -30.28
N GLU A 932 5.77 2.09 -30.37
CA GLU A 932 4.82 1.50 -29.42
C GLU A 932 4.64 -0.02 -29.61
N GLY A 933 5.68 -0.80 -29.28
CA GLY A 933 5.52 -2.26 -29.24
C GLY A 933 6.79 -3.06 -28.97
N PRO A 934 6.65 -4.36 -28.67
CA PRO A 934 7.76 -5.24 -28.31
C PRO A 934 8.72 -5.54 -29.48
N LEU A 935 8.32 -5.26 -30.73
CA LEU A 935 9.13 -5.42 -31.94
C LEU A 935 9.85 -4.13 -32.36
N GLU A 936 9.61 -3.03 -31.64
CA GLU A 936 10.19 -1.73 -31.96
C GLU A 936 11.42 -1.44 -31.08
N CYS A 937 12.00 -2.46 -30.45
CA CYS A 937 13.23 -2.31 -29.69
C CYS A 937 14.40 -1.99 -30.63
N THR A 938 15.21 -1.00 -30.25
CA THR A 938 16.48 -0.66 -30.91
C THR A 938 17.69 -1.12 -30.09
N SER A 939 17.50 -1.36 -28.79
CA SER A 939 18.48 -2.04 -27.94
C SER A 939 17.79 -2.78 -26.79
N CYS A 940 18.50 -3.75 -26.22
CA CYS A 940 17.98 -4.64 -25.20
C CYS A 940 18.63 -4.42 -23.83
N PRO A 941 17.92 -4.75 -22.74
CA PRO A 941 18.50 -4.82 -21.40
C PRO A 941 19.67 -5.82 -21.33
N PRO A 942 20.56 -5.72 -20.33
CA PRO A 942 21.66 -6.67 -20.14
C PRO A 942 21.15 -8.12 -20.09
N HIS A 943 21.90 -9.05 -20.70
CA HIS A 943 21.55 -10.49 -20.83
C HIS A 943 20.51 -10.86 -21.91
N SER A 944 20.08 -9.88 -22.71
CA SER A 944 19.19 -10.09 -23.85
C SER A 944 19.85 -9.64 -25.17
N MET A 945 19.61 -10.38 -26.23
CA MET A 945 20.06 -10.11 -27.59
C MET A 945 18.92 -9.54 -28.42
N LEU A 946 19.21 -8.53 -29.24
CA LEU A 946 18.25 -7.97 -30.18
C LEU A 946 18.20 -8.83 -31.44
N GLU A 947 17.04 -9.41 -31.76
CA GLU A 947 16.82 -10.15 -32.99
C GLU A 947 15.48 -9.75 -33.61
N GLY A 948 15.50 -9.25 -34.86
CA GLY A 948 14.29 -8.86 -35.58
C GLY A 948 13.47 -7.73 -34.94
N GLY A 949 14.08 -6.91 -34.07
CA GLY A 949 13.39 -5.85 -33.32
C GLY A 949 12.84 -6.28 -31.95
N LEU A 950 12.96 -7.57 -31.61
CA LEU A 950 12.57 -8.15 -30.32
C LEU A 950 13.80 -8.42 -29.45
N CYS A 951 13.68 -8.17 -28.15
CA CYS A 951 14.70 -8.56 -27.18
C CYS A 951 14.45 -9.98 -26.67
N MET A 952 15.40 -10.88 -26.93
CA MET A 952 15.33 -12.28 -26.51
C MET A 952 16.47 -12.61 -25.54
N GLU A 953 16.17 -13.33 -24.45
CA GLU A 953 17.21 -13.86 -23.56
C GLU A 953 18.04 -14.94 -24.26
N CYS A 954 19.30 -15.10 -23.85
CA CYS A 954 20.14 -16.17 -24.40
C CYS A 954 19.59 -17.56 -24.07
N LEU A 955 19.53 -18.42 -25.09
CA LEU A 955 19.08 -19.81 -24.96
C LEU A 955 20.01 -20.60 -24.03
N GLY A 956 19.51 -21.68 -23.42
CA GLY A 956 20.19 -22.36 -22.31
C GLY A 956 21.66 -22.74 -22.55
N ALA A 957 21.99 -23.25 -23.74
CA ALA A 957 23.37 -23.60 -24.11
C ALA A 957 24.19 -22.43 -24.68
N GLN A 958 23.82 -21.19 -24.35
CA GLN A 958 24.51 -19.97 -24.76
C GLN A 958 24.74 -19.06 -23.54
N TYR A 959 25.78 -18.24 -23.60
CA TYR A 959 26.03 -17.16 -22.66
C TYR A 959 25.98 -15.82 -23.37
N TYR A 960 25.56 -14.79 -22.64
CA TYR A 960 25.59 -13.42 -23.13
C TYR A 960 27.03 -12.90 -23.11
N ASP A 961 27.60 -12.62 -24.28
CA ASP A 961 28.90 -11.98 -24.39
C ASP A 961 28.74 -10.46 -24.36
N SER A 962 29.15 -9.84 -23.26
CA SER A 962 29.04 -8.39 -23.05
C SER A 962 29.86 -7.55 -24.03
N LEU A 963 30.91 -8.11 -24.65
CA LEU A 963 31.71 -7.40 -25.66
C LEU A 963 31.01 -7.35 -27.01
N THR A 964 30.39 -8.47 -27.41
CA THR A 964 29.74 -8.57 -28.73
C THR A 964 28.24 -8.32 -28.71
N GLN A 965 27.62 -8.23 -27.52
CA GLN A 965 26.16 -8.12 -27.31
C GLN A 965 25.36 -9.23 -28.02
N LEU A 966 25.96 -10.41 -28.13
CA LEU A 966 25.40 -11.58 -28.80
C LEU A 966 25.43 -12.77 -27.85
N CYS A 967 24.45 -13.65 -28.00
CA CYS A 967 24.44 -14.94 -27.33
C CYS A 967 25.38 -15.90 -28.05
N LYS A 968 26.42 -16.38 -27.35
CA LYS A 968 27.42 -17.31 -27.90
C LYS A 968 27.29 -18.68 -27.26
N SER A 969 27.54 -19.74 -28.03
CA SER A 969 27.42 -21.12 -27.54
C SER A 969 28.39 -21.40 -26.39
N CYS A 970 27.90 -22.19 -25.43
CA CYS A 970 28.68 -22.75 -24.35
C CYS A 970 29.70 -23.78 -24.83
N HIS A 971 30.68 -24.06 -23.97
CA HIS A 971 31.56 -25.22 -24.15
C HIS A 971 30.72 -26.52 -24.22
N SER A 972 31.15 -27.50 -25.03
CA SER A 972 30.40 -28.74 -25.33
C SER A 972 29.93 -29.52 -24.09
N ASP A 973 30.71 -29.44 -23.01
CA ASP A 973 30.49 -30.17 -21.77
C ASP A 973 29.48 -29.47 -20.86
N CYS A 974 29.23 -28.17 -21.11
CA CYS A 974 28.25 -27.38 -20.38
C CYS A 974 26.90 -27.43 -21.11
N ARG A 975 25.85 -27.75 -20.36
CA ARG A 975 24.47 -27.53 -20.80
C ARG A 975 24.04 -26.07 -20.62
N ARG A 976 24.60 -25.39 -19.63
CA ARG A 976 24.44 -23.95 -19.38
C ARG A 976 25.78 -23.37 -18.95
N CYS A 977 26.09 -22.15 -19.36
CA CYS A 977 27.35 -21.51 -19.04
C CYS A 977 27.19 -20.00 -18.79
N THR A 978 28.19 -19.41 -18.16
CA THR A 978 28.34 -17.96 -17.95
C THR A 978 29.46 -17.37 -18.81
N GLY A 979 30.11 -18.19 -19.65
CA GLY A 979 31.27 -17.82 -20.46
C GLY A 979 31.66 -18.92 -21.45
N PRO A 980 32.64 -18.65 -22.34
CA PRO A 980 32.99 -19.56 -23.44
C PRO A 980 33.82 -20.78 -23.00
N GLY A 981 34.40 -20.75 -21.81
CA GLY A 981 35.36 -21.74 -21.35
C GLY A 981 34.74 -22.93 -20.62
N LYS A 982 35.48 -24.04 -20.57
CA LYS A 982 35.12 -25.25 -19.80
C LYS A 982 34.95 -25.03 -18.29
N PHE A 983 35.46 -23.92 -17.76
CA PHE A 983 35.35 -23.49 -16.35
C PHE A 983 34.26 -22.43 -16.14
N SER A 984 33.38 -22.26 -17.11
CA SER A 984 32.26 -21.32 -17.03
C SER A 984 30.93 -22.06 -17.08
N CYS A 985 30.90 -23.37 -16.79
CA CYS A 985 29.68 -24.14 -16.74
C CYS A 985 28.85 -23.77 -15.51
N ALA A 986 27.56 -23.52 -15.74
CA ALA A 986 26.53 -23.36 -14.71
C ALA A 986 25.62 -24.60 -14.61
N ALA A 987 25.59 -25.46 -15.63
CA ALA A 987 24.94 -26.77 -15.63
C ALA A 987 25.62 -27.68 -16.66
N CYS A 988 25.58 -29.00 -16.43
CA CYS A 988 26.33 -29.97 -17.23
C CYS A 988 25.45 -30.80 -18.16
N SER A 989 26.04 -31.19 -19.29
CA SER A 989 25.44 -32.15 -20.22
C SER A 989 25.50 -33.56 -19.61
N PRO A 990 24.41 -34.32 -19.54
CA PRO A 990 24.45 -35.71 -19.03
C PRO A 990 25.46 -36.56 -19.84
N PRO A 991 26.29 -37.42 -19.21
CA PRO A 991 26.30 -37.85 -17.81
C PRO A 991 27.28 -37.06 -16.90
N LEU A 992 27.69 -35.85 -17.30
CA LEU A 992 28.65 -35.05 -16.53
C LEU A 992 27.97 -34.30 -15.38
N HIS A 993 28.73 -34.08 -14.31
CA HIS A 993 28.26 -33.43 -13.08
C HIS A 993 29.03 -32.14 -12.82
N LEU A 994 28.35 -31.15 -12.23
CA LEU A 994 28.92 -29.83 -12.02
C LEU A 994 29.85 -29.83 -10.80
N ASP A 995 31.14 -29.61 -11.04
CA ASP A 995 32.08 -29.21 -10.00
C ASP A 995 31.89 -27.71 -9.71
N LYS A 996 31.11 -27.42 -8.67
CA LYS A 996 30.78 -26.06 -8.25
C LYS A 996 31.99 -25.24 -7.79
N LEU A 997 33.13 -25.87 -7.50
CA LEU A 997 34.33 -25.14 -7.04
C LEU A 997 35.08 -24.52 -8.21
N ASN A 998 35.17 -25.25 -9.33
CA ASN A 998 35.90 -24.83 -10.53
C ASN A 998 34.96 -24.43 -11.69
N ASN A 999 33.64 -24.45 -11.47
CA ASN A 999 32.60 -24.17 -12.47
C ASN A 999 32.79 -24.96 -13.78
N GLN A 1000 33.16 -26.24 -13.66
CA GLN A 1000 33.40 -27.14 -14.79
C GLN A 1000 32.56 -28.40 -14.68
N CYS A 1001 32.34 -29.06 -15.82
CA CYS A 1001 31.61 -30.32 -15.89
C CYS A 1001 32.57 -31.50 -15.94
N VAL A 1002 32.48 -32.39 -14.97
CA VAL A 1002 33.38 -33.53 -14.80
C VAL A 1002 32.59 -34.82 -14.50
N PRO A 1003 33.10 -36.00 -14.87
CA PRO A 1003 32.50 -37.29 -14.54
C PRO A 1003 32.64 -37.66 -13.05
N CYS A 1004 31.83 -38.62 -12.58
CA CYS A 1004 31.98 -39.19 -11.25
C CYS A 1004 33.19 -40.12 -11.17
N CYS A 1005 33.96 -40.04 -10.08
CA CYS A 1005 35.10 -40.94 -9.88
C CYS A 1005 34.65 -42.40 -9.72
N THR A 1006 35.22 -43.30 -10.51
CA THR A 1006 35.07 -44.75 -10.28
C THR A 1006 36.06 -45.17 -9.19
N GLY A 1007 35.61 -45.98 -8.22
CA GLY A 1007 36.27 -46.19 -6.92
C GLY A 1007 37.66 -46.86 -6.92
N ASN A 1008 38.42 -46.83 -8.03
CA ASN A 1008 39.74 -47.46 -8.13
C ASN A 1008 40.81 -46.64 -8.90
N GLU A 1009 40.64 -45.34 -9.12
CA GLU A 1009 41.68 -44.54 -9.77
C GLU A 1009 42.58 -43.82 -8.74
N LYS A 1010 43.71 -44.44 -8.41
CA LYS A 1010 44.84 -43.78 -7.71
C LYS A 1010 45.93 -43.44 -8.72
N GLY A 1011 45.79 -42.29 -9.37
CA GLY A 1011 46.74 -41.72 -10.32
C GLY A 1011 46.33 -40.29 -10.71
N PRO A 1012 47.09 -39.60 -11.58
CA PRO A 1012 46.88 -38.18 -11.94
C PRO A 1012 45.50 -37.87 -12.56
N GLN A 1013 44.72 -38.90 -12.92
CA GLN A 1013 43.35 -38.79 -13.42
C GLN A 1013 42.30 -38.57 -12.31
N ALA A 1014 42.67 -38.71 -11.03
CA ALA A 1014 41.80 -38.37 -9.91
C ALA A 1014 41.49 -36.87 -9.80
N GLU A 1015 42.17 -36.00 -10.57
CA GLU A 1015 41.92 -34.55 -10.64
C GLU A 1015 40.83 -34.15 -11.68
N GLU A 1016 40.40 -35.07 -12.56
CA GLU A 1016 39.39 -34.79 -13.60
C GLU A 1016 38.02 -35.40 -13.31
N CYS A 1017 37.81 -35.94 -12.12
CA CYS A 1017 36.53 -36.50 -11.68
C CYS A 1017 36.19 -35.97 -10.29
N CYS A 1018 34.91 -36.05 -9.91
CA CYS A 1018 34.49 -35.65 -8.56
C CYS A 1018 33.68 -36.75 -7.87
N LEU A 1019 33.66 -36.74 -6.53
CA LEU A 1019 32.96 -37.75 -5.74
C LEU A 1019 31.46 -37.43 -5.73
N CYS A 1020 30.67 -38.18 -6.47
CA CYS A 1020 29.23 -37.93 -6.58
C CYS A 1020 28.45 -38.48 -5.37
N ASP A 1021 27.52 -37.68 -4.88
CA ASP A 1021 26.51 -38.08 -3.91
C ASP A 1021 25.51 -39.08 -4.56
N PRO A 1022 25.31 -40.27 -3.98
CA PRO A 1022 24.40 -41.28 -4.53
C PRO A 1022 22.92 -40.87 -4.55
N GLU A 1023 22.48 -39.94 -3.70
CA GLU A 1023 21.07 -39.53 -3.59
C GLU A 1023 20.74 -38.27 -4.39
N THR A 1024 21.68 -37.33 -4.50
CA THR A 1024 21.46 -36.05 -5.19
C THR A 1024 22.13 -35.94 -6.55
N GLY A 1025 23.06 -36.86 -6.88
CA GLY A 1025 23.87 -36.77 -8.10
C GLY A 1025 24.80 -35.54 -8.13
N GLY A 1026 24.98 -34.83 -7.01
CA GLY A 1026 25.87 -33.68 -6.91
C GLY A 1026 27.26 -34.06 -6.40
N CYS A 1027 28.31 -33.35 -6.83
CA CYS A 1027 29.66 -33.66 -6.37
C CYS A 1027 29.99 -33.12 -4.97
N ARG A 1028 30.53 -34.00 -4.12
CA ARG A 1028 31.00 -33.78 -2.75
C ARG A 1028 32.53 -33.78 -2.73
N ASN A 1029 33.17 -32.63 -2.78
CA ASN A 1029 34.64 -32.57 -2.65
C ASN A 1029 35.08 -32.78 -1.19
N SER A 1030 35.86 -33.83 -0.93
CA SER A 1030 36.66 -34.00 0.29
C SER A 1030 38.17 -34.09 -0.03
N SER A 1031 38.85 -32.93 0.10
CA SER A 1031 40.30 -32.70 0.39
C SER A 1031 41.38 -33.07 -0.65
N PRO A 1032 42.63 -32.55 -0.57
CA PRO A 1032 43.17 -31.27 -0.10
C PRO A 1032 44.16 -30.66 -1.14
N ALA A 1033 43.82 -29.56 -1.81
CA ALA A 1033 44.73 -28.89 -2.75
C ALA A 1033 44.60 -27.36 -2.71
N GLY A 1034 44.78 -26.80 -1.52
CA GLY A 1034 45.32 -25.44 -1.42
C GLY A 1034 46.79 -25.47 -1.82
N LYS A 1035 47.09 -25.21 -3.11
CA LYS A 1035 48.26 -24.45 -3.64
C LYS A 1035 48.56 -24.79 -5.11
N ARG A 1036 48.63 -23.72 -5.92
CA ARG A 1036 49.12 -23.57 -7.31
C ARG A 1036 48.09 -23.95 -8.39
N ARG A 1037 47.83 -23.13 -9.42
CA ARG A 1037 48.74 -22.24 -10.17
C ARG A 1037 48.04 -20.94 -10.60
N VAL A 1038 48.71 -19.82 -10.31
CA VAL A 1038 48.98 -18.80 -11.32
C VAL A 1038 50.11 -19.36 -12.21
N PRO A 1039 49.94 -19.46 -13.53
CA PRO A 1039 51.00 -19.23 -14.50
C PRO A 1039 50.94 -17.73 -14.86
N GLY A 1040 51.94 -16.92 -14.56
CA GLY A 1040 53.31 -17.08 -15.03
C GLY A 1040 53.53 -15.99 -16.07
N THR A 1041 53.92 -14.81 -15.59
CA THR A 1041 54.35 -13.63 -16.33
C THR A 1041 55.63 -13.89 -17.13
N GLU A 1042 55.70 -13.42 -18.38
CA GLU A 1042 56.96 -12.91 -18.93
C GLU A 1042 57.04 -11.40 -18.63
N PHE A 1043 57.93 -11.01 -17.72
CA PHE A 1043 59.14 -10.27 -18.07
C PHE A 1043 60.06 -10.16 -16.84
N SER A 1044 61.32 -10.52 -17.08
CA SER A 1044 62.44 -10.72 -16.16
C SER A 1044 62.78 -9.57 -15.22
N ALA A 1045 63.27 -9.91 -14.02
CA ALA A 1045 64.54 -9.38 -13.52
C ALA A 1045 65.16 -10.32 -12.45
N ASN A 1046 66.46 -10.56 -12.64
CA ASN A 1046 67.34 -11.45 -11.89
C ASN A 1046 67.56 -11.02 -10.42
N ALA A 1047 67.82 -12.00 -9.54
CA ALA A 1047 69.15 -12.25 -8.92
C ALA A 1047 69.11 -12.69 -7.43
N ALA A 1048 69.67 -13.90 -7.20
CA ALA A 1048 70.59 -14.31 -6.12
C ALA A 1048 70.20 -14.24 -4.61
N ILE A 1049 69.77 -15.39 -4.05
CA ILE A 1049 70.47 -16.31 -3.09
C ILE A 1049 71.70 -15.75 -2.30
N PRO A 1050 72.08 -16.28 -1.10
CA PRO A 1050 71.41 -16.56 0.20
C PRO A 1050 72.15 -15.78 1.35
N GLU A 1051 71.93 -15.92 2.68
CA GLU A 1051 72.26 -17.09 3.52
C GLU A 1051 72.17 -16.74 5.03
N THR A 1052 72.00 -17.82 5.81
CA THR A 1052 72.48 -18.09 7.19
C THR A 1052 71.80 -17.56 8.46
N TYR A 1053 71.82 -18.49 9.41
CA TYR A 1053 71.27 -18.62 10.76
C TYR A 1053 72.16 -17.98 11.85
N ASN A 1054 71.53 -17.66 13.00
CA ASN A 1054 72.07 -17.63 14.39
C ASN A 1054 73.09 -16.52 14.77
N ASN A 1055 73.13 -15.91 15.98
CA ASN A 1055 72.34 -15.98 17.22
C ASN A 1055 72.82 -14.86 18.21
N TYR A 1056 72.08 -14.71 19.32
CA TYR A 1056 72.42 -14.16 20.66
C TYR A 1056 72.13 -12.70 21.08
N GLY A 1057 71.32 -12.58 22.15
CA GLY A 1057 71.56 -11.60 23.22
C GLY A 1057 70.36 -11.18 24.10
N ARG A 1058 70.13 -11.91 25.23
CA ARG A 1058 69.83 -11.47 26.64
C ARG A 1058 68.87 -10.28 26.93
N SER A 1059 68.12 -10.17 28.04
CA SER A 1059 67.79 -10.97 29.23
C SER A 1059 66.69 -10.25 30.05
N ASN A 1060 66.07 -10.97 30.98
CA ASN A 1060 65.48 -10.58 32.28
C ASN A 1060 64.05 -10.02 32.38
N ASN A 1061 63.28 -10.79 33.16
CA ASN A 1061 62.08 -10.42 33.92
C ASN A 1061 62.45 -9.63 35.19
N ASP A 1062 61.55 -8.77 35.66
CA ASP A 1062 60.96 -8.88 37.00
C ASP A 1062 59.76 -7.93 37.20
N SER A 1063 58.85 -8.38 38.06
CA SER A 1063 57.52 -7.89 38.46
C SER A 1063 57.47 -6.61 39.32
N ALA A 1064 56.40 -5.80 39.21
CA ALA A 1064 55.75 -5.09 40.35
C ALA A 1064 54.55 -4.20 39.94
N SER A 1065 53.69 -3.94 40.93
CA SER A 1065 52.37 -3.29 40.99
C SER A 1065 52.31 -1.74 40.97
N LEU A 1066 51.11 -1.22 40.69
CA LEU A 1066 50.42 0.03 41.12
C LEU A 1066 51.23 1.31 41.45
N ALA A 1067 50.86 2.44 40.84
CA ALA A 1067 50.40 3.65 41.55
C ALA A 1067 49.89 4.77 40.62
N VAL A 1068 48.89 5.48 41.13
CA VAL A 1068 48.08 6.58 40.58
C VAL A 1068 48.79 7.93 40.72
N THR A 1069 48.53 8.88 39.81
CA THR A 1069 48.80 10.32 40.05
C THR A 1069 47.62 11.24 39.68
N ALA A 1070 47.10 11.89 40.73
CA ALA A 1070 46.82 13.31 40.90
C ALA A 1070 45.88 14.11 39.97
N ALA A 1071 45.33 13.59 38.88
CA ALA A 1071 44.46 14.38 37.98
C ALA A 1071 42.96 14.36 38.33
N THR A 1072 42.50 13.45 39.20
CA THR A 1072 41.07 13.16 39.39
C THR A 1072 40.38 13.97 40.50
N THR A 1073 41.13 14.62 41.39
CA THR A 1073 40.54 15.31 42.55
C THR A 1073 40.04 16.74 42.25
N MET A 1074 40.54 17.39 41.20
CA MET A 1074 40.05 18.73 40.81
C MET A 1074 38.70 18.72 40.07
N ALA A 1075 38.40 17.66 39.30
CA ALA A 1075 37.17 17.58 38.52
C ALA A 1075 35.92 17.37 39.38
N VAL A 1076 36.06 16.64 40.50
CA VAL A 1076 34.94 16.33 41.42
C VAL A 1076 34.52 17.57 42.22
N ALA A 1077 35.47 18.42 42.61
CA ALA A 1077 35.17 19.64 43.36
C ALA A 1077 34.37 20.68 42.53
N ILE A 1078 34.66 20.77 41.23
CA ILE A 1078 33.94 21.68 40.31
C ILE A 1078 32.50 21.18 40.05
N CYS A 1079 32.32 19.86 39.94
CA CYS A 1079 30.98 19.26 39.80
C CYS A 1079 30.10 19.43 41.05
N LEU A 1080 30.67 19.36 42.25
CA LEU A 1080 29.89 19.54 43.48
C LEU A 1080 29.46 21.01 43.68
N ALA A 1081 30.27 21.97 43.24
CA ALA A 1081 29.94 23.39 43.31
C ALA A 1081 28.80 23.77 42.34
N SER A 1082 28.75 23.17 41.14
CA SER A 1082 27.69 23.42 40.16
C SER A 1082 26.35 22.76 40.55
N ILE A 1083 26.38 21.57 41.17
CA ILE A 1083 25.17 20.92 41.70
C ILE A 1083 24.55 21.75 42.84
N ALA A 1084 25.37 22.30 43.73
CA ALA A 1084 24.90 23.16 44.82
C ALA A 1084 24.25 24.46 44.31
N LEU A 1085 24.80 25.05 43.23
CA LEU A 1085 24.24 26.25 42.58
C LEU A 1085 22.86 25.97 41.96
N PHE A 1086 22.71 24.83 41.27
CA PHE A 1086 21.43 24.44 40.67
C PHE A 1086 20.35 24.12 41.71
N ALA A 1087 20.71 23.50 42.83
CA ALA A 1087 19.78 23.25 43.93
C ALA A 1087 19.26 24.55 44.55
N MET A 1088 20.11 25.56 44.72
CA MET A 1088 19.71 26.87 45.26
C MET A 1088 18.75 27.63 44.32
N ILE A 1089 18.97 27.54 43.00
CA ILE A 1089 18.08 28.12 41.99
C ILE A 1089 16.71 27.42 42.00
N PHE A 1090 16.70 26.08 42.13
CA PHE A 1090 15.47 25.29 42.14
C PHE A 1090 14.61 25.59 43.38
N VAL A 1091 15.23 25.74 44.55
CA VAL A 1091 14.51 26.12 45.79
C VAL A 1091 13.96 27.55 45.70
N ALA A 1092 14.69 28.48 45.08
CA ALA A 1092 14.20 29.85 44.87
C ALA A 1092 12.98 29.89 43.91
N LEU A 1093 12.98 29.06 42.86
CA LEU A 1093 11.87 28.94 41.91
C LEU A 1093 10.64 28.27 42.52
N GLN A 1094 10.82 27.25 43.38
CA GLN A 1094 9.71 26.64 44.11
C GLN A 1094 9.08 27.60 45.13
N ALA A 1095 9.89 28.42 45.80
CA ALA A 1095 9.39 29.46 46.71
C ALA A 1095 8.62 30.58 45.98
N TRP A 1096 8.93 30.82 44.70
CA TRP A 1096 8.22 31.81 43.87
C TRP A 1096 6.90 31.27 43.31
N SER A 1097 6.82 29.97 43.03
CA SER A 1097 5.60 29.27 42.60
C SER A 1097 4.52 29.22 43.70
N GLY A 1098 4.91 28.96 44.95
CA GLY A 1098 3.98 28.83 46.08
C GLY A 1098 3.24 30.12 46.48
N ARG A 1099 3.62 31.29 45.96
CA ARG A 1099 2.90 32.56 46.21
C ARG A 1099 1.78 32.86 45.22
N ARG A 1100 1.62 32.07 44.15
CA ARG A 1100 0.67 32.38 43.07
C ARG A 1100 -0.66 31.61 43.12
N GLU A 1101 -0.79 30.60 43.98
CA GLU A 1101 -1.99 29.74 44.04
C GLU A 1101 -3.08 30.18 45.03
N THR A 1102 -2.94 31.29 45.75
CA THR A 1102 -3.98 31.75 46.70
C THR A 1102 -4.94 32.81 46.15
N ASN A 1103 -4.99 33.10 44.85
CA ASN A 1103 -5.98 34.04 44.30
C ASN A 1103 -6.39 33.71 42.86
N MET A 1104 -7.47 32.94 42.68
CA MET A 1104 -8.67 33.33 41.90
C MET A 1104 -9.55 32.10 41.62
N GLY A 1105 -10.77 32.13 42.17
CA GLY A 1105 -11.81 31.12 41.93
C GLY A 1105 -12.58 31.37 40.64
N TYR A 1106 -13.12 30.30 40.07
CA TYR A 1106 -14.04 30.34 38.94
C TYR A 1106 -15.48 30.17 39.41
N THR A 1107 -16.33 31.13 39.05
CA THR A 1107 -17.79 31.13 39.24
C THR A 1107 -18.51 30.54 38.02
N GLN A 1108 -19.46 29.65 38.29
CA GLN A 1108 -20.49 29.12 37.38
C GLN A 1108 -21.48 30.21 36.96
N LEU A 1109 -21.89 30.24 35.69
CA LEU A 1109 -23.14 30.91 35.27
C LEU A 1109 -23.85 30.10 34.17
N ALA A 1110 -25.11 29.79 34.46
CA ALA A 1110 -26.09 29.10 33.63
C ALA A 1110 -26.80 30.07 32.68
N VAL A 1111 -27.27 29.58 31.52
CA VAL A 1111 -28.26 30.29 30.71
C VAL A 1111 -29.40 29.36 30.32
N LYS A 1112 -30.60 29.91 30.45
CA LYS A 1112 -31.95 29.37 30.48
C LYS A 1112 -32.60 29.63 29.11
N VAL A 1113 -33.38 28.69 28.58
CA VAL A 1113 -34.16 28.85 27.34
C VAL A 1113 -35.64 28.74 27.66
N GLU A 1114 -36.45 29.71 27.24
CA GLU A 1114 -37.91 29.64 27.02
C GLU A 1114 -38.45 30.94 26.34
N PRO A 1115 -39.69 31.01 25.79
CA PRO A 1115 -39.97 31.17 24.35
C PRO A 1115 -40.99 32.30 24.00
N SER A 1116 -41.32 32.49 22.70
CA SER A 1116 -42.56 33.12 22.13
C SER A 1116 -42.31 33.51 20.65
N GLU A 1117 -43.22 33.64 19.69
CA GLU A 1117 -44.66 33.37 19.46
C GLU A 1117 -44.90 33.66 17.95
N ASP A 1118 -46.07 33.23 17.45
CA ASP A 1118 -46.60 33.21 16.09
C ASP A 1118 -46.61 34.53 15.28
N VAL A 1119 -46.52 34.42 13.94
CA VAL A 1119 -47.33 35.21 12.97
C VAL A 1119 -47.54 34.42 11.66
N ASP A 1120 -48.82 34.23 11.32
CA ASP A 1120 -49.41 33.70 10.07
C ASP A 1120 -49.25 34.60 8.83
N ALA A 1121 -49.34 33.99 7.64
CA ALA A 1121 -49.91 34.45 6.34
C ALA A 1121 -49.08 33.82 5.19
N ASP A 1122 -49.46 32.68 4.63
CA ASP A 1122 -50.56 32.40 3.68
C ASP A 1122 -50.38 32.96 2.26
N ASP A 1123 -50.53 32.00 1.35
CA ASP A 1123 -51.07 32.04 -0.01
C ASP A 1123 -50.23 32.35 -1.27
N SER A 1124 -50.41 31.41 -2.21
CA SER A 1124 -50.57 31.55 -3.66
C SER A 1124 -49.31 31.64 -4.55
N THR A 1125 -48.92 30.55 -5.23
CA THR A 1125 -49.36 30.01 -6.56
C THR A 1125 -48.39 30.39 -7.68
N GLU A 1126 -47.73 29.41 -8.32
CA GLU A 1126 -47.96 28.95 -9.72
C GLU A 1126 -47.36 29.88 -10.80
N LEU A 1127 -46.78 29.47 -11.94
CA LEU A 1127 -46.65 28.19 -12.65
C LEU A 1127 -45.61 28.39 -13.81
N MET A 1128 -45.08 27.27 -14.31
CA MET A 1128 -44.53 27.02 -15.66
C MET A 1128 -43.23 27.73 -16.11
N THR A 1129 -42.12 26.99 -16.13
CA THR A 1129 -41.61 26.28 -17.33
C THR A 1129 -40.48 25.33 -16.97
#